data_AF-A0A1F1F7Y8-F1
#
_entry.id   AF-A0A1F1F7Y8-F1
#
_cell.length_a   1.000
_cell.length_b   1.000
_cell.length_c   1.000
_cell.angle_alpha   90.00
_cell.angle_beta   90.00
_cell.angle_gamma   90.00
#
_symmetry.space_group_name_H-M   'P 1'
#
loop_
_entity.id
_entity.type
_entity.pdbx_description
1 polymer ?
#
loop_
_entity_poly.entity_id
_entity_poly.type
_entity_poly.pdbx_seq_one_letter_code
_entity_poly.pdbx_strand_id
1 'polypeptide(L)'
;MRLHPTRAVRVSAVMCALTLTALSPFPLNPPAGADEPAAPAAPADSPAAGATTIDLLGITDLHGHISRTTQTDRTGQTSVEDPGAVTLACEVSAARAANPNTLFVSAGDSVGGSAYVSSILQDRPTMEALNAMSLDASALGNHELDQGLTDLETRILPASSFPILAANVSGSAPLSAEGGGNGVFIKEVGGVRVGFVGVVTDELPTLVSPSALSTLTLSPAVAAANTRAAELKDGDPANGEADVVVVLSHEDAASTATSFSKNVDAVFSGHTHVPFAKTVTGAEGNPIAVVQADHYGWALGRIRLSYDPASRKTSVVSADNEDLRSSSCTTDAYGVAGIVSQAEKDSAAEGGKPLAKIGSDFLRGSDGSGPGANRGTESTVSNLIAESFRSWLATDIQPTGSTRYVGIMNPGGVRADLLYAASGSEGDGVLTSGEAYTVQPFGNEMAYTTLTGAELKTLLSQQWQPGSSRPVLTLGLSSNVDVLTEATTDPAYGGEAAAAPAIREILVDGKPLADGDSVVVASNAFLLAGGDGYTVLKDKPVTNTGVLDRDVTSAYLASFGDQPVKAGYSKRQTGMTVGPVYISSGGARSTDTVSVTLDSLAYTNPTEQAAGARRVRVSAGDKELLTKDLDLTVDPTGPTTGRVDFNLTFPTDAPTRSCRTVQAATCRWASVETLDSAGTVLNRFSVEIEDEDAAGPGAEAGDGAGDGADPGDKTAKGTDGTADGAGGTADGADGTAASTPQGGRAADEPSVGGGTEPSARSSAQPAANATPVASGAPGRAAEPDRPAKTASDSPLARTGASLSAGVLALALLVVGYLILRRRRQVD
;
A
#
# COMPACT_ATOMS: atom_id res chain seq x y z
N MET A 1 -55.66 19.09 -3.71
CA MET A 1 -56.82 19.41 -4.58
C MET A 1 -56.65 18.59 -5.86
N ARG A 2 -57.35 17.45 -5.98
CA ARG A 2 -58.52 17.19 -6.87
C ARG A 2 -58.19 17.32 -8.37
N LEU A 3 -58.52 16.41 -9.30
CA LEU A 3 -59.26 15.13 -9.32
C LEU A 3 -59.10 14.52 -10.74
N HIS A 4 -59.19 13.18 -10.85
CA HIS A 4 -59.34 12.39 -12.09
C HIS A 4 -60.66 12.64 -12.86
N PRO A 5 -60.81 12.03 -14.05
CA PRO A 5 -61.92 11.07 -14.24
C PRO A 5 -61.47 9.76 -14.96
N THR A 6 -61.75 8.57 -14.41
CA THR A 6 -62.86 7.61 -14.72
C THR A 6 -62.91 7.12 -16.18
N ARG A 7 -63.00 5.83 -16.54
CA ARG A 7 -63.93 4.76 -16.10
C ARG A 7 -63.46 3.37 -16.55
N ALA A 8 -63.79 2.33 -15.77
CA ALA A 8 -63.81 0.93 -16.17
C ALA A 8 -65.27 0.43 -16.31
N VAL A 9 -65.57 -0.44 -17.28
CA VAL A 9 -66.70 -1.38 -17.23
C VAL A 9 -66.33 -2.69 -17.96
N ARG A 10 -66.65 -3.80 -17.29
CA ARG A 10 -66.46 -5.22 -17.61
C ARG A 10 -67.50 -5.76 -18.62
N VAL A 11 -67.11 -6.75 -19.43
CA VAL A 11 -67.95 -7.86 -19.98
C VAL A 11 -66.97 -9.02 -20.29
N SER A 12 -66.90 -10.09 -19.49
CA SER A 12 -67.70 -11.34 -19.46
C SER A 12 -67.35 -12.40 -20.51
N ALA A 13 -67.01 -13.60 -19.97
CA ALA A 13 -67.43 -14.95 -20.36
C ALA A 13 -66.82 -15.67 -21.58
N VAL A 14 -65.84 -16.52 -21.29
CA VAL A 14 -65.76 -18.00 -21.49
C VAL A 14 -66.71 -18.67 -22.49
N MET A 15 -66.14 -19.38 -23.46
CA MET A 15 -66.52 -20.74 -23.95
C MET A 15 -65.25 -21.40 -24.55
N CYS A 16 -64.71 -22.49 -23.99
CA CYS A 16 -65.00 -23.91 -24.32
C CYS A 16 -65.06 -24.19 -25.84
N ALA A 17 -64.46 -25.21 -26.46
CA ALA A 17 -63.42 -26.21 -26.17
C ALA A 17 -63.33 -27.07 -27.45
N LEU A 18 -62.27 -27.88 -27.56
CA LEU A 18 -62.15 -29.13 -28.35
C LEU A 18 -61.84 -29.10 -29.87
N THR A 19 -60.55 -29.37 -30.13
CA THR A 19 -59.98 -30.48 -30.93
C THR A 19 -60.43 -30.73 -32.38
N LEU A 20 -59.47 -30.77 -33.30
CA LEU A 20 -59.18 -31.96 -34.14
C LEU A 20 -57.78 -31.86 -34.79
N THR A 21 -56.96 -32.90 -34.55
CA THR A 21 -56.07 -33.65 -35.47
C THR A 21 -55.70 -33.02 -36.82
N ALA A 22 -54.54 -33.22 -37.44
CA ALA A 22 -53.25 -33.90 -37.23
C ALA A 22 -52.55 -33.72 -38.59
N LEU A 23 -51.22 -33.59 -38.66
CA LEU A 23 -50.37 -34.07 -39.75
C LEU A 23 -48.91 -33.72 -39.43
N SER A 24 -48.11 -34.73 -39.15
CA SER A 24 -46.64 -34.68 -39.18
C SER A 24 -46.16 -34.74 -40.64
N PRO A 25 -44.95 -34.22 -40.95
CA PRO A 25 -43.81 -35.13 -41.02
C PRO A 25 -42.51 -34.57 -40.40
N PHE A 26 -41.66 -35.52 -39.99
CA PHE A 26 -40.27 -35.46 -39.46
C PHE A 26 -39.26 -34.71 -40.38
N PRO A 27 -37.95 -34.63 -40.04
CA PRO A 27 -37.33 -33.80 -39.00
C PRO A 27 -36.10 -33.02 -39.56
N LEU A 28 -35.85 -31.80 -39.11
CA LEU A 28 -34.54 -31.17 -39.28
C LEU A 28 -34.17 -30.50 -37.97
N ASN A 29 -33.19 -31.07 -37.26
CA ASN A 29 -32.48 -30.38 -36.18
C ASN A 29 -31.46 -29.42 -36.81
N PRO A 30 -31.47 -28.14 -36.43
CA PRO A 30 -30.27 -27.33 -36.31
C PRO A 30 -29.83 -27.22 -34.83
N PRO A 31 -28.57 -26.84 -34.59
CA PRO A 31 -27.86 -27.07 -33.34
C PRO A 31 -28.25 -26.11 -32.23
N ALA A 32 -28.07 -26.59 -31.00
CA ALA A 32 -28.29 -25.88 -29.74
C ALA A 32 -27.48 -24.58 -29.66
N GLY A 33 -28.16 -23.51 -29.29
CA GLY A 33 -27.60 -22.20 -29.02
C GLY A 33 -28.71 -21.29 -28.51
N ALA A 34 -28.95 -21.35 -27.20
CA ALA A 34 -29.54 -20.32 -26.32
C ALA A 34 -30.03 -21.06 -25.06
N ASP A 35 -29.24 -21.03 -23.99
CA ASP A 35 -29.76 -21.34 -22.66
C ASP A 35 -30.86 -20.31 -22.36
N GLU A 36 -32.06 -20.84 -22.17
CA GLU A 36 -33.23 -20.15 -21.67
C GLU A 36 -32.89 -19.53 -20.30
N PRO A 37 -33.31 -18.28 -20.00
CA PRO A 37 -33.11 -17.72 -18.67
C PRO A 37 -33.75 -18.64 -17.64
N ALA A 38 -32.94 -19.13 -16.70
CA ALA A 38 -33.39 -19.97 -15.60
C ALA A 38 -34.63 -19.33 -14.96
N ALA A 39 -35.72 -20.09 -14.89
CA ALA A 39 -36.92 -19.69 -14.19
C ALA A 39 -36.55 -19.24 -12.75
N PRO A 40 -37.17 -18.17 -12.22
CA PRO A 40 -36.91 -17.72 -10.87
C PRO A 40 -37.09 -18.90 -9.90
N ALA A 41 -36.07 -19.12 -9.06
CA ALA A 41 -36.12 -20.11 -8.00
C ALA A 41 -37.42 -19.92 -7.21
N ALA A 42 -38.11 -21.04 -6.94
CA ALA A 42 -39.31 -21.06 -6.12
C ALA A 42 -39.02 -20.37 -4.77
N PRO A 43 -39.99 -19.65 -4.18
CA PRO A 43 -39.80 -19.02 -2.88
C PRO A 43 -39.40 -20.09 -1.86
N ALA A 44 -38.33 -19.80 -1.10
CA ALA A 44 -37.88 -20.63 0.01
C ALA A 44 -39.07 -20.96 0.92
N ASP A 45 -39.20 -22.24 1.28
CA ASP A 45 -40.27 -22.74 2.14
C ASP A 45 -40.40 -21.84 3.38
N SER A 46 -41.63 -21.41 3.65
CA SER A 46 -41.94 -20.74 4.92
C SER A 46 -41.50 -21.66 6.07
N PRO A 47 -40.86 -21.14 7.13
CA PRO A 47 -40.40 -21.97 8.24
C PRO A 47 -41.55 -22.84 8.74
N ALA A 48 -41.27 -24.12 8.98
CA ALA A 48 -42.24 -25.08 9.48
C ALA A 48 -42.92 -24.50 10.73
N ALA A 49 -44.23 -24.73 10.88
CA ALA A 49 -44.99 -24.20 12.01
C ALA A 49 -44.32 -24.62 13.35
N GLY A 50 -43.76 -23.65 14.08
CA GLY A 50 -43.05 -23.86 15.34
C GLY A 50 -41.52 -23.68 15.29
N ALA A 51 -40.92 -23.43 14.13
CA ALA A 51 -39.50 -23.10 14.03
C ALA A 51 -39.21 -21.64 14.45
N THR A 52 -38.07 -21.43 15.11
CA THR A 52 -37.57 -20.10 15.49
C THR A 52 -36.67 -19.57 14.39
N THR A 53 -36.99 -18.39 13.86
CA THR A 53 -36.09 -17.65 12.93
C THR A 53 -35.08 -16.84 13.73
N ILE A 54 -33.81 -16.98 13.38
CA ILE A 54 -32.69 -16.24 13.97
C ILE A 54 -32.01 -15.44 12.86
N ASP A 55 -31.88 -14.13 13.06
CA ASP A 55 -31.14 -13.26 12.15
C ASP A 55 -29.78 -12.95 12.78
N LEU A 56 -28.72 -13.16 12.00
CA LEU A 56 -27.37 -12.81 12.37
C LEU A 56 -26.90 -11.71 11.42
N LEU A 57 -26.50 -10.58 12.00
CA LEU A 57 -25.90 -9.46 11.30
C LEU A 57 -24.41 -9.43 11.63
N GLY A 58 -23.56 -9.27 10.63
CA GLY A 58 -22.11 -9.29 10.82
C GLY A 58 -21.42 -8.12 10.15
N ILE A 59 -20.43 -7.56 10.84
CA ILE A 59 -19.41 -6.67 10.25
C ILE A 59 -18.03 -7.33 10.39
N THR A 60 -17.05 -6.76 9.71
CA THR A 60 -15.62 -7.06 9.86
C THR A 60 -14.84 -5.82 9.43
N ASP A 61 -13.57 -5.72 9.84
CA ASP A 61 -12.61 -4.75 9.28
C ASP A 61 -13.17 -3.32 9.30
N LEU A 62 -13.87 -2.95 10.39
CA LEU A 62 -14.49 -1.63 10.50
C LEU A 62 -13.43 -0.54 10.54
N HIS A 63 -12.25 -0.84 11.10
CA HIS A 63 -11.10 0.07 11.17
C HIS A 63 -11.51 1.49 11.58
N GLY A 64 -12.37 1.60 12.58
CA GLY A 64 -12.85 2.89 13.07
C GLY A 64 -13.46 3.84 12.01
N HIS A 65 -13.96 3.36 10.87
CA HIS A 65 -14.70 4.17 9.87
C HIS A 65 -16.10 4.56 10.38
N ILE A 66 -16.14 5.37 11.44
CA ILE A 66 -17.37 5.79 12.11
C ILE A 66 -18.01 7.03 11.48
N SER A 67 -17.22 7.86 10.80
CA SER A 67 -17.72 9.04 10.09
C SER A 67 -18.26 8.65 8.72
N ARG A 68 -19.27 9.38 8.26
CA ARG A 68 -19.76 9.26 6.89
C ARG A 68 -18.92 10.16 5.98
N THR A 69 -18.37 9.58 4.92
CA THR A 69 -17.56 10.33 3.93
C THR A 69 -18.20 10.25 2.54
N THR A 70 -17.94 11.25 1.70
CA THR A 70 -18.47 11.31 0.34
C THR A 70 -17.40 11.78 -0.61
N GLN A 71 -17.38 11.22 -1.81
CA GLN A 71 -16.52 11.64 -2.89
C GLN A 71 -17.35 12.28 -4.01
N THR A 72 -16.85 13.37 -4.59
CA THR A 72 -17.44 13.98 -5.79
C THR A 72 -16.49 13.80 -6.95
N ASP A 73 -16.97 13.16 -8.02
CA ASP A 73 -16.15 12.91 -9.21
C ASP A 73 -15.99 14.16 -10.10
N ARG A 74 -15.24 14.03 -11.20
CA ARG A 74 -15.00 15.14 -12.16
C ARG A 74 -16.27 15.60 -12.90
N THR A 75 -17.34 14.81 -12.87
CA THR A 75 -18.64 15.15 -13.47
C THR A 75 -19.56 15.86 -12.49
N GLY A 76 -19.17 15.96 -11.22
CA GLY A 76 -19.95 16.56 -10.15
C GLY A 76 -20.91 15.57 -9.47
N GLN A 77 -20.80 14.27 -9.76
CA GLN A 77 -21.60 13.25 -9.10
C GLN A 77 -21.00 12.90 -7.74
N THR A 78 -21.82 13.03 -6.69
CA THR A 78 -21.43 12.66 -5.32
C THR A 78 -21.88 11.24 -4.99
N SER A 79 -20.97 10.42 -4.49
CA SER A 79 -21.23 9.08 -3.94
C SER A 79 -20.75 8.99 -2.50
N VAL A 80 -21.37 8.11 -1.73
CA VAL A 80 -20.91 7.75 -0.39
C VAL A 80 -19.65 6.91 -0.55
N GLU A 81 -18.59 7.30 0.15
CA GLU A 81 -17.35 6.54 0.22
C GLU A 81 -17.45 5.62 1.45
N ASP A 82 -17.50 6.20 2.65
CA ASP A 82 -17.79 5.48 3.89
C ASP A 82 -19.21 5.76 4.40
N PRO A 83 -20.02 4.73 4.67
CA PRO A 83 -21.39 4.92 5.18
C PRO A 83 -21.45 5.55 6.57
N GLY A 84 -20.48 5.23 7.42
CA GLY A 84 -20.37 5.67 8.82
C GLY A 84 -21.26 4.89 9.80
N ALA A 85 -20.93 4.97 11.09
CA ALA A 85 -21.56 4.21 12.16
C ALA A 85 -23.04 4.56 12.36
N VAL A 86 -23.49 5.77 11.98
CA VAL A 86 -24.90 6.16 12.05
C VAL A 86 -25.75 5.33 11.08
N THR A 87 -25.29 5.12 9.85
CA THR A 87 -26.00 4.28 8.88
C THR A 87 -26.01 2.82 9.33
N LEU A 88 -24.88 2.30 9.82
CA LEU A 88 -24.80 0.96 10.39
C LEU A 88 -25.80 0.77 11.56
N ALA A 89 -25.81 1.70 12.52
CA ALA A 89 -26.71 1.66 13.68
C ALA A 89 -28.19 1.68 13.26
N CYS A 90 -28.50 2.48 12.24
CA CYS A 90 -29.84 2.60 11.68
C CYS A 90 -30.34 1.26 11.10
N GLU A 91 -29.51 0.58 10.30
CA GLU A 91 -29.85 -0.72 9.70
C GLU A 91 -29.94 -1.84 10.74
N VAL A 92 -29.00 -1.87 11.70
CA VAL A 92 -29.06 -2.83 12.82
C VAL A 92 -30.34 -2.63 13.65
N SER A 93 -30.72 -1.38 13.90
CA SER A 93 -31.97 -1.07 14.60
C SER A 93 -33.21 -1.47 13.81
N ALA A 94 -33.21 -1.28 12.48
CA ALA A 94 -34.31 -1.67 11.62
C ALA A 94 -34.48 -3.20 11.59
N ALA A 95 -33.38 -3.94 11.48
CA ALA A 95 -33.38 -5.40 11.50
C ALA A 95 -33.89 -5.96 12.84
N ARG A 96 -33.43 -5.42 13.98
CA ARG A 96 -33.93 -5.81 15.31
C ARG A 96 -35.41 -5.49 15.52
N ALA A 97 -35.91 -4.41 14.92
CA ALA A 97 -37.33 -4.09 14.96
C ALA A 97 -38.17 -5.06 14.10
N ALA A 98 -37.62 -5.55 12.99
CA ALA A 98 -38.27 -6.52 12.11
C ALA A 98 -38.29 -7.93 12.72
N ASN A 99 -37.20 -8.34 13.39
CA ASN A 99 -37.10 -9.62 14.09
C ASN A 99 -36.40 -9.43 15.44
N PRO A 100 -37.10 -9.63 16.59
CA PRO A 100 -36.46 -9.51 17.91
C PRO A 100 -35.41 -10.59 18.18
N ASN A 101 -35.38 -11.67 17.39
CA ASN A 101 -34.36 -12.71 17.47
C ASN A 101 -33.14 -12.39 16.57
N THR A 102 -32.67 -11.13 16.62
CA THR A 102 -31.55 -10.65 15.82
C THR A 102 -30.32 -10.45 16.70
N LEU A 103 -29.19 -11.03 16.29
CA LEU A 103 -27.87 -10.83 16.91
C LEU A 103 -26.96 -10.06 15.94
N PHE A 104 -26.09 -9.20 16.48
CA PHE A 104 -25.14 -8.39 15.74
C PHE A 104 -23.72 -8.71 16.21
N VAL A 105 -22.85 -9.16 15.31
CA VAL A 105 -21.51 -9.67 15.62
C VAL A 105 -20.44 -9.04 14.74
N SER A 106 -19.18 -9.18 15.15
CA SER A 106 -18.01 -8.77 14.37
C SER A 106 -17.04 -9.93 14.16
N ALA A 107 -16.42 -10.01 12.99
CA ALA A 107 -15.36 -10.96 12.70
C ALA A 107 -13.96 -10.43 13.05
N GLY A 108 -13.82 -9.30 13.74
CA GLY A 108 -12.53 -8.71 14.15
C GLY A 108 -12.18 -7.42 13.40
N ASP A 109 -11.02 -6.84 13.72
CA ASP A 109 -10.46 -5.60 13.14
C ASP A 109 -11.46 -4.43 13.16
N SER A 110 -12.13 -4.31 14.30
CA SER A 110 -13.03 -3.18 14.52
C SER A 110 -12.24 -1.90 14.85
N VAL A 111 -11.09 -2.06 15.50
CA VAL A 111 -10.13 -1.02 15.90
C VAL A 111 -8.76 -1.32 15.29
N GLY A 112 -7.79 -0.39 15.44
CA GLY A 112 -6.52 -0.49 14.74
C GLY A 112 -6.70 -0.35 13.23
N GLY A 113 -5.62 -0.07 12.50
CA GLY A 113 -5.74 0.27 11.07
C GLY A 113 -6.57 1.53 10.78
N SER A 114 -7.02 2.26 11.82
CA SER A 114 -8.30 2.96 11.74
C SER A 114 -8.30 4.24 10.91
N ALA A 115 -9.48 4.69 10.46
CA ALA A 115 -9.68 6.06 9.98
C ALA A 115 -9.22 7.09 11.04
N TYR A 116 -8.72 8.24 10.59
CA TYR A 116 -8.17 9.31 11.43
C TYR A 116 -9.00 9.63 12.68
N VAL A 117 -10.30 9.82 12.47
CA VAL A 117 -11.25 10.26 13.50
C VAL A 117 -11.25 9.33 14.71
N SER A 118 -10.97 8.05 14.49
CA SER A 118 -10.87 7.03 15.53
C SER A 118 -9.43 6.83 15.97
N SER A 119 -8.49 6.68 15.03
CA SER A 119 -7.08 6.36 15.31
C SER A 119 -6.40 7.38 16.24
N ILE A 120 -6.57 8.69 16.00
CA ILE A 120 -5.94 9.71 16.85
C ILE A 120 -6.54 9.76 18.26
N LEU A 121 -7.75 9.21 18.43
CA LEU A 121 -8.46 9.08 19.70
C LEU A 121 -8.31 7.67 20.29
N GLN A 122 -7.32 6.90 19.81
CA GLN A 122 -7.05 5.54 20.26
C GLN A 122 -8.29 4.65 20.12
N ASP A 123 -9.07 4.81 19.04
CA ASP A 123 -10.27 4.01 18.73
C ASP A 123 -11.36 3.99 19.80
N ARG A 124 -11.28 4.84 20.83
CA ARG A 124 -12.30 4.95 21.87
C ARG A 124 -13.68 5.22 21.27
N PRO A 125 -13.85 6.15 20.30
CA PRO A 125 -15.15 6.38 19.68
C PRO A 125 -15.73 5.17 18.94
N THR A 126 -14.87 4.32 18.38
CA THR A 126 -15.30 3.10 17.68
C THR A 126 -15.91 2.10 18.67
N MET A 127 -15.23 1.86 19.78
CA MET A 127 -15.75 1.02 20.87
C MET A 127 -17.03 1.61 21.45
N GLU A 128 -17.09 2.93 21.67
CA GLU A 128 -18.31 3.61 22.14
C GLU A 128 -19.49 3.40 21.17
N ALA A 129 -19.27 3.49 19.86
CA ALA A 129 -20.31 3.27 18.86
C ALA A 129 -20.79 1.81 18.84
N LEU A 130 -19.89 0.83 18.89
CA LEU A 130 -20.23 -0.60 18.93
C LEU A 130 -20.94 -1.00 20.22
N ASN A 131 -20.53 -0.43 21.35
CA ASN A 131 -21.21 -0.59 22.63
C ASN A 131 -22.63 -0.01 22.60
N ALA A 132 -22.80 1.19 22.04
CA ALA A 132 -24.12 1.81 21.88
C ALA A 132 -25.04 0.97 20.99
N MET A 133 -24.50 0.37 19.92
CA MET A 133 -25.20 -0.58 19.07
C MET A 133 -25.42 -1.95 19.74
N SER A 134 -24.95 -2.18 20.97
CA SER A 134 -25.05 -3.46 21.67
C SER A 134 -24.58 -4.63 20.81
N LEU A 135 -23.34 -4.54 20.29
CA LEU A 135 -22.68 -5.68 19.64
C LEU A 135 -22.69 -6.89 20.59
N ASP A 136 -22.94 -8.08 20.06
CA ASP A 136 -23.14 -9.29 20.85
C ASP A 136 -21.83 -10.04 21.15
N ALA A 137 -20.94 -10.11 20.16
CA ALA A 137 -19.61 -10.70 20.28
C ALA A 137 -18.73 -10.24 19.10
N SER A 138 -17.42 -10.24 19.31
CA SER A 138 -16.42 -10.06 18.25
C SER A 138 -15.41 -11.20 18.27
N ALA A 139 -14.86 -11.58 17.12
CA ALA A 139 -13.55 -12.23 17.12
C ALA A 139 -12.44 -11.21 17.45
N LEU A 140 -11.29 -11.70 17.87
CA LEU A 140 -10.04 -10.94 17.82
C LEU A 140 -9.55 -10.93 16.36
N GLY A 141 -9.27 -9.75 15.82
CA GLY A 141 -8.46 -9.56 14.61
C GLY A 141 -7.03 -9.15 14.94
N ASN A 142 -6.19 -9.02 13.92
CA ASN A 142 -4.79 -8.63 14.10
C ASN A 142 -4.66 -7.17 14.56
N HIS A 143 -5.51 -6.27 14.09
CA HIS A 143 -5.40 -4.85 14.37
C HIS A 143 -5.82 -4.46 15.81
N GLU A 144 -6.55 -5.34 16.51
CA GLU A 144 -6.73 -5.23 17.96
C GLU A 144 -5.41 -5.34 18.75
N LEU A 145 -4.31 -5.79 18.12
CA LEU A 145 -2.98 -5.93 18.70
C LEU A 145 -1.96 -4.88 18.18
N ASP A 146 -2.39 -3.89 17.39
CA ASP A 146 -1.51 -2.85 16.81
C ASP A 146 -0.66 -2.13 17.88
N GLN A 147 -1.30 -1.76 18.98
CA GLN A 147 -0.66 -1.08 20.12
C GLN A 147 -0.07 -2.06 21.14
N GLY A 148 -0.03 -3.35 20.80
CA GLY A 148 0.51 -4.44 21.59
C GLY A 148 -0.46 -5.06 22.59
N LEU A 149 -0.07 -6.22 23.13
CA LEU A 149 -0.91 -7.02 24.03
C LEU A 149 -1.35 -6.25 25.29
N THR A 150 -0.49 -5.40 25.86
CA THR A 150 -0.85 -4.58 27.03
C THR A 150 -2.03 -3.67 26.73
N ASP A 151 -2.07 -3.08 25.53
CA ASP A 151 -3.14 -2.19 25.13
C ASP A 151 -4.46 -2.95 24.94
N LEU A 152 -4.40 -4.11 24.29
CA LEU A 152 -5.53 -5.04 24.21
C LEU A 152 -6.09 -5.33 25.61
N GLU A 153 -5.24 -5.80 26.54
CA GLU A 153 -5.65 -6.23 27.88
C GLU A 153 -6.17 -5.12 28.78
N THR A 154 -5.60 -3.91 28.67
CA THR A 154 -5.86 -2.82 29.62
C THR A 154 -6.80 -1.74 29.10
N ARG A 155 -7.01 -1.67 27.78
CA ARG A 155 -7.83 -0.64 27.15
C ARG A 155 -8.94 -1.23 26.28
N ILE A 156 -8.62 -2.10 25.32
CA ILE A 156 -9.60 -2.60 24.35
C ILE A 156 -10.60 -3.56 25.00
N LEU A 157 -10.13 -4.61 25.70
CA LEU A 157 -11.03 -5.56 26.36
C LEU A 157 -11.91 -4.85 27.41
N PRO A 158 -11.37 -4.02 28.34
CA PRO A 158 -12.20 -3.38 29.35
C PRO A 158 -13.15 -2.30 28.82
N ALA A 159 -12.85 -1.69 27.66
CA ALA A 159 -13.71 -0.70 27.04
C ALA A 159 -14.83 -1.32 26.18
N SER A 160 -14.75 -2.61 25.85
CA SER A 160 -15.77 -3.32 25.07
C SER A 160 -16.85 -3.87 26.00
N SER A 161 -18.13 -3.56 25.71
CA SER A 161 -19.26 -4.11 26.46
C SER A 161 -19.71 -5.49 25.96
N PHE A 162 -18.89 -6.11 25.11
CA PHE A 162 -19.10 -7.36 24.43
C PHE A 162 -17.80 -8.17 24.48
N PRO A 163 -17.88 -9.51 24.47
CA PRO A 163 -16.68 -10.33 24.54
C PRO A 163 -15.92 -10.32 23.22
N ILE A 164 -14.59 -10.25 23.31
CA ILE A 164 -13.66 -10.46 22.18
C ILE A 164 -13.07 -11.87 22.29
N LEU A 165 -13.31 -12.69 21.26
CA LEU A 165 -13.10 -14.13 21.29
C LEU A 165 -11.91 -14.57 20.43
N ALA A 166 -11.04 -15.42 20.99
CA ALA A 166 -9.89 -15.99 20.28
C ALA A 166 -9.57 -17.41 20.79
N ALA A 167 -10.27 -18.42 20.27
CA ALA A 167 -10.13 -19.81 20.69
C ALA A 167 -8.79 -20.44 20.28
N ASN A 168 -8.13 -19.87 19.27
CA ASN A 168 -6.85 -20.34 18.76
C ASN A 168 -5.63 -19.60 19.34
N VAL A 169 -5.86 -18.64 20.25
CA VAL A 169 -4.81 -17.86 20.94
C VAL A 169 -4.74 -18.26 22.41
N SER A 170 -3.53 -18.41 22.94
CA SER A 170 -3.28 -18.59 24.37
C SER A 170 -2.11 -17.73 24.83
N GLY A 171 -1.95 -17.54 26.14
CA GLY A 171 -0.87 -16.73 26.73
C GLY A 171 -1.33 -15.41 27.35
N SER A 172 -2.55 -14.95 27.03
CA SER A 172 -3.21 -13.82 27.69
C SER A 172 -4.36 -14.31 28.57
N ALA A 173 -4.24 -14.10 29.89
CA ALA A 173 -5.29 -14.48 30.84
C ALA A 173 -6.57 -13.63 30.71
N PRO A 174 -6.49 -12.29 30.52
CA PRO A 174 -7.68 -11.48 30.24
C PRO A 174 -8.43 -11.93 28.99
N LEU A 175 -7.74 -12.08 27.86
CA LEU A 175 -8.36 -12.54 26.61
C LEU A 175 -8.97 -13.94 26.75
N SER A 176 -8.27 -14.86 27.44
CA SER A 176 -8.77 -16.22 27.65
C SER A 176 -10.01 -16.29 28.54
N ALA A 177 -10.32 -15.24 29.31
CA ALA A 177 -11.47 -15.17 30.21
C ALA A 177 -12.73 -14.56 29.55
N GLU A 178 -12.58 -13.93 28.38
CA GLU A 178 -13.69 -13.33 27.62
C GLU A 178 -14.74 -14.39 27.23
N GLY A 179 -16.00 -13.97 27.12
CA GLY A 179 -17.11 -14.81 26.64
C GLY A 179 -17.56 -15.94 27.57
N GLY A 180 -16.90 -16.13 28.71
CA GLY A 180 -17.05 -17.34 29.55
C GLY A 180 -15.87 -18.30 29.44
N GLY A 181 -14.91 -17.97 28.57
CA GLY A 181 -13.59 -18.58 28.50
C GLY A 181 -13.32 -19.31 27.19
N ASN A 182 -12.03 -19.58 26.93
CA ASN A 182 -11.56 -20.40 25.81
C ASN A 182 -11.99 -19.91 24.41
N GLY A 183 -12.28 -18.61 24.26
CA GLY A 183 -12.68 -18.01 22.99
C GLY A 183 -14.11 -18.37 22.55
N VAL A 184 -14.99 -18.67 23.51
CA VAL A 184 -16.38 -19.05 23.27
C VAL A 184 -17.33 -18.14 24.04
N PHE A 185 -18.48 -17.82 23.47
CA PHE A 185 -19.58 -17.12 24.15
C PHE A 185 -20.93 -17.72 23.76
N ILE A 186 -21.82 -17.97 24.73
CA ILE A 186 -23.16 -18.51 24.46
C ILE A 186 -24.22 -17.49 24.85
N LYS A 187 -25.13 -17.20 23.91
CA LYS A 187 -26.27 -16.30 24.13
C LYS A 187 -27.59 -16.98 23.76
N GLU A 188 -28.58 -16.86 24.64
CA GLU A 188 -29.94 -17.35 24.36
C GLU A 188 -30.77 -16.27 23.66
N VAL A 189 -31.42 -16.64 22.55
CA VAL A 189 -32.33 -15.78 21.80
C VAL A 189 -33.54 -16.59 21.31
N GLY A 190 -34.76 -16.12 21.59
CA GLY A 190 -35.98 -16.83 21.19
C GLY A 190 -36.07 -18.28 21.69
N GLY A 191 -35.45 -18.59 22.84
CA GLY A 191 -35.35 -19.94 23.40
C GLY A 191 -34.32 -20.85 22.74
N VAL A 192 -33.45 -20.31 21.87
CA VAL A 192 -32.37 -21.04 21.20
C VAL A 192 -31.03 -20.55 21.75
N ARG A 193 -30.13 -21.48 22.11
CA ARG A 193 -28.78 -21.13 22.56
C ARG A 193 -27.85 -21.04 21.35
N VAL A 194 -27.35 -19.85 21.08
CA VAL A 194 -26.39 -19.59 20.00
C VAL A 194 -25.00 -19.48 20.61
N GLY A 195 -24.11 -20.41 20.26
CA GLY A 195 -22.71 -20.40 20.64
C GLY A 195 -21.86 -19.71 19.57
N PHE A 196 -21.01 -18.79 20.00
CA PHE A 196 -20.04 -18.08 19.17
C PHE A 196 -18.65 -18.59 19.48
N VAL A 197 -17.88 -18.89 18.43
CA VAL A 197 -16.47 -19.31 18.52
C VAL A 197 -15.64 -18.30 17.73
N GLY A 198 -14.76 -17.56 18.41
CA GLY A 198 -13.87 -16.61 17.74
C GLY A 198 -12.52 -17.23 17.39
N VAL A 199 -11.96 -16.92 16.23
CA VAL A 199 -10.57 -17.28 15.87
C VAL A 199 -9.91 -16.15 15.07
N VAL A 200 -8.61 -15.96 15.26
CA VAL A 200 -7.78 -14.96 14.56
C VAL A 200 -6.92 -15.63 13.49
N THR A 201 -6.51 -14.88 12.45
CA THR A 201 -5.76 -15.43 11.31
C THR A 201 -4.47 -16.15 11.71
N ASP A 202 -4.18 -17.25 11.01
CA ASP A 202 -2.91 -17.97 11.06
C ASP A 202 -1.71 -17.09 10.63
N GLU A 203 -1.95 -15.97 9.94
CA GLU A 203 -0.95 -14.98 9.50
C GLU A 203 -0.50 -14.01 10.60
N LEU A 204 -1.13 -14.04 11.78
CA LEU A 204 -0.84 -13.12 12.88
C LEU A 204 0.68 -12.96 13.19
N PRO A 205 1.53 -14.00 13.15
CA PRO A 205 2.97 -13.88 13.39
C PRO A 205 3.72 -12.93 12.47
N THR A 206 3.19 -12.66 11.27
CA THR A 206 3.78 -11.71 10.33
C THR A 206 3.17 -10.31 10.42
N LEU A 207 1.94 -10.20 10.92
CA LEU A 207 1.09 -9.00 10.88
C LEU A 207 1.18 -8.12 12.13
N VAL A 208 1.88 -8.55 13.17
CA VAL A 208 2.07 -7.73 14.38
C VAL A 208 3.50 -7.81 14.86
N SER A 209 3.93 -6.81 15.64
CA SER A 209 5.30 -6.75 16.13
C SER A 209 5.69 -8.01 16.95
N PRO A 210 6.92 -8.54 16.81
CA PRO A 210 7.36 -9.69 17.60
C PRO A 210 7.27 -9.49 19.12
N SER A 211 7.36 -8.24 19.59
CA SER A 211 7.17 -7.90 21.01
C SER A 211 5.73 -8.15 21.48
N ALA A 212 4.73 -7.78 20.66
CA ALA A 212 3.31 -8.04 20.95
C ALA A 212 2.99 -9.53 21.04
N LEU A 213 3.69 -10.36 20.27
CA LEU A 213 3.49 -11.82 20.23
C LEU A 213 4.35 -12.61 21.21
N SER A 214 5.31 -11.97 21.88
CA SER A 214 6.35 -12.66 22.67
C SER A 214 5.81 -13.59 23.78
N THR A 215 4.55 -13.42 24.17
CA THR A 215 3.86 -14.25 25.18
C THR A 215 2.67 -15.02 24.63
N LEU A 216 2.27 -14.78 23.38
CA LEU A 216 1.12 -15.42 22.75
C LEU A 216 1.54 -16.69 22.00
N THR A 217 0.70 -17.72 22.07
CA THR A 217 0.85 -18.94 21.28
C THR A 217 -0.39 -19.11 20.40
N LEU A 218 -0.15 -19.30 19.11
CA LEU A 218 -1.18 -19.49 18.10
C LEU A 218 -1.29 -20.96 17.71
N SER A 219 -2.53 -21.42 17.58
CA SER A 219 -2.88 -22.72 16.99
C SER A 219 -3.68 -22.50 15.69
N PRO A 220 -3.79 -23.50 14.80
CA PRO A 220 -4.47 -23.31 13.52
C PRO A 220 -5.93 -22.90 13.70
N ALA A 221 -6.33 -21.77 13.11
CA ALA A 221 -7.62 -21.12 13.32
C ALA A 221 -8.81 -22.05 13.07
N VAL A 222 -8.91 -22.64 11.87
CA VAL A 222 -10.03 -23.52 11.52
C VAL A 222 -10.07 -24.79 12.38
N ALA A 223 -8.91 -25.34 12.75
CA ALA A 223 -8.85 -26.53 13.60
C ALA A 223 -9.35 -26.26 15.02
N ALA A 224 -8.96 -25.11 15.59
CA ALA A 224 -9.45 -24.66 16.90
C ALA A 224 -10.95 -24.39 16.86
N ALA A 225 -11.44 -23.71 15.80
CA ALA A 225 -12.86 -23.43 15.63
C ALA A 225 -13.70 -24.73 15.58
N ASN A 226 -13.27 -25.71 14.78
CA ASN A 226 -13.93 -27.01 14.68
C ASN A 226 -13.92 -27.79 16.01
N THR A 227 -12.84 -27.68 16.79
CA THR A 227 -12.73 -28.32 18.10
C THR A 227 -13.75 -27.72 19.07
N ARG A 228 -13.82 -26.39 19.19
CA ARG A 228 -14.80 -25.72 20.05
C ARG A 228 -16.24 -25.93 19.60
N ALA A 229 -16.49 -25.95 18.29
CA ALA A 229 -17.81 -26.26 17.75
C ALA A 229 -18.26 -27.68 18.11
N ALA A 230 -17.34 -28.65 18.11
CA ALA A 230 -17.64 -30.01 18.53
C ALA A 230 -17.95 -30.11 20.03
N GLU A 231 -17.16 -29.43 20.86
CA GLU A 231 -17.39 -29.34 22.31
C GLU A 231 -18.78 -28.77 22.60
N LEU A 232 -19.18 -27.67 21.94
CA LEU A 232 -20.50 -27.05 22.13
C LEU A 232 -21.71 -27.92 21.71
N LYS A 233 -21.48 -29.07 21.05
CA LYS A 233 -22.51 -29.98 20.54
C LYS A 233 -22.38 -31.41 21.07
N ASP A 234 -21.48 -31.68 22.02
CA ASP A 234 -21.18 -33.04 22.47
C ASP A 234 -22.09 -33.55 23.60
N GLY A 235 -22.85 -32.67 24.25
CA GLY A 235 -23.77 -32.98 25.34
C GLY A 235 -23.15 -32.86 26.73
N ASP A 236 -21.92 -32.37 26.88
CA ASP A 236 -21.27 -32.13 28.16
C ASP A 236 -21.66 -30.74 28.72
N PRO A 237 -22.45 -30.66 29.81
CA PRO A 237 -22.82 -29.36 30.38
C PRO A 237 -21.63 -28.55 30.93
N ALA A 238 -20.43 -29.13 31.07
CA ALA A 238 -19.26 -28.45 31.62
C ALA A 238 -18.64 -27.39 30.69
N ASN A 239 -18.75 -27.56 29.37
CA ASN A 239 -18.24 -26.60 28.37
C ASN A 239 -19.34 -25.63 27.87
N GLY A 240 -20.58 -25.84 28.33
CA GLY A 240 -21.75 -25.13 27.83
C GLY A 240 -22.22 -25.73 26.50
N GLU A 241 -23.53 -25.71 26.27
CA GLU A 241 -24.13 -26.39 25.12
C GLU A 241 -24.85 -25.38 24.23
N ALA A 242 -24.67 -25.51 22.92
CA ALA A 242 -25.29 -24.65 21.92
C ALA A 242 -26.20 -25.46 20.98
N ASP A 243 -27.31 -24.84 20.60
CA ASP A 243 -28.24 -25.38 19.61
C ASP A 243 -27.84 -24.94 18.19
N VAL A 244 -27.23 -23.75 18.08
CA VAL A 244 -26.64 -23.19 16.86
C VAL A 244 -25.21 -22.76 17.16
N VAL A 245 -24.24 -23.10 16.32
CA VAL A 245 -22.85 -22.65 16.46
C VAL A 245 -22.47 -21.74 15.28
N VAL A 246 -22.02 -20.54 15.63
CA VAL A 246 -21.55 -19.51 14.70
C VAL A 246 -20.05 -19.30 14.93
N VAL A 247 -19.25 -19.41 13.88
CA VAL A 247 -17.83 -19.06 13.96
C VAL A 247 -17.66 -17.59 13.54
N LEU A 248 -16.93 -16.83 14.35
CA LEU A 248 -16.43 -15.50 14.03
C LEU A 248 -14.95 -15.69 13.67
N SER A 249 -14.63 -15.70 12.38
CA SER A 249 -13.32 -16.08 11.86
C SER A 249 -12.64 -14.86 11.25
N HIS A 250 -11.61 -14.34 11.90
CA HIS A 250 -10.77 -13.32 11.27
C HIS A 250 -9.79 -13.97 10.27
N GLU A 251 -10.33 -14.64 9.25
CA GLU A 251 -9.63 -15.34 8.17
C GLU A 251 -10.35 -15.09 6.85
N ASP A 252 -9.61 -15.24 5.75
CA ASP A 252 -10.16 -15.19 4.40
C ASP A 252 -11.28 -16.21 4.20
N ALA A 253 -12.48 -15.72 3.88
CA ALA A 253 -13.60 -16.59 3.56
C ALA A 253 -13.33 -17.49 2.35
N ALA A 254 -12.67 -16.96 1.31
CA ALA A 254 -12.52 -17.69 0.05
C ALA A 254 -11.67 -18.96 0.21
N SER A 255 -10.62 -18.90 1.04
CA SER A 255 -9.74 -20.03 1.33
C SER A 255 -10.28 -20.98 2.41
N THR A 256 -11.05 -20.49 3.39
CA THR A 256 -11.44 -21.29 4.57
C THR A 256 -12.88 -21.81 4.56
N ALA A 257 -13.79 -21.25 3.75
CA ALA A 257 -15.24 -21.49 3.83
C ALA A 257 -15.65 -22.97 3.86
N THR A 258 -14.97 -23.84 3.12
CA THR A 258 -15.32 -25.28 3.01
C THR A 258 -14.67 -26.16 4.07
N SER A 259 -13.84 -25.59 4.94
CA SER A 259 -13.01 -26.34 5.91
C SER A 259 -13.68 -26.52 7.27
N PHE A 260 -14.84 -25.90 7.49
CA PHE A 260 -15.60 -26.03 8.74
C PHE A 260 -16.39 -27.35 8.78
N SER A 261 -16.45 -27.95 9.97
CA SER A 261 -17.04 -29.26 10.26
C SER A 261 -18.58 -29.23 10.29
N LYS A 262 -19.20 -30.40 10.45
CA LYS A 262 -20.66 -30.51 10.60
C LYS A 262 -21.25 -29.83 11.83
N ASN A 263 -20.40 -29.45 12.78
CA ASN A 263 -20.83 -28.83 14.02
C ASN A 263 -21.03 -27.30 13.87
N VAL A 264 -20.54 -26.70 12.79
CA VAL A 264 -20.69 -25.28 12.49
C VAL A 264 -21.91 -25.06 11.59
N ASP A 265 -22.79 -24.12 11.98
CA ASP A 265 -24.01 -23.78 11.22
C ASP A 265 -23.83 -22.51 10.37
N ALA A 266 -23.03 -21.55 10.85
CA ALA A 266 -22.75 -20.30 10.16
C ALA A 266 -21.34 -19.77 10.46
N VAL A 267 -20.79 -18.97 9.55
CA VAL A 267 -19.48 -18.32 9.69
C VAL A 267 -19.57 -16.87 9.25
N PHE A 268 -19.08 -15.96 10.10
CA PHE A 268 -18.70 -14.62 9.69
C PHE A 268 -17.18 -14.55 9.53
N SER A 269 -16.70 -14.12 8.36
CA SER A 269 -15.27 -14.04 8.01
C SER A 269 -14.79 -12.59 7.86
N GLY A 270 -13.47 -12.36 7.77
CA GLY A 270 -12.83 -11.05 7.79
C GLY A 270 -11.43 -11.00 7.17
N HIS A 271 -10.58 -10.04 7.58
CA HIS A 271 -9.15 -9.89 7.26
C HIS A 271 -8.86 -9.40 5.83
N THR A 272 -9.42 -10.05 4.81
CA THR A 272 -9.00 -9.78 3.42
C THR A 272 -9.68 -8.60 2.75
N HIS A 273 -10.69 -8.00 3.41
CA HIS A 273 -11.54 -6.94 2.83
C HIS A 273 -12.27 -7.37 1.54
N VAL A 274 -12.37 -8.67 1.26
CA VAL A 274 -13.04 -9.19 0.06
C VAL A 274 -14.44 -9.69 0.42
N PRO A 275 -15.51 -9.09 -0.13
CA PRO A 275 -16.86 -9.52 0.20
C PRO A 275 -17.12 -10.95 -0.30
N PHE A 276 -17.66 -11.79 0.59
CA PHE A 276 -18.07 -13.16 0.29
C PHE A 276 -19.44 -13.42 0.92
N ALA A 277 -20.39 -14.03 0.20
CA ALA A 277 -21.66 -14.43 0.79
C ALA A 277 -22.25 -15.63 0.03
N LYS A 278 -22.13 -16.83 0.59
CA LYS A 278 -22.63 -18.07 -0.02
C LYS A 278 -23.00 -19.11 1.04
N THR A 279 -23.97 -19.96 0.73
CA THR A 279 -24.11 -21.26 1.39
C THR A 279 -23.16 -22.25 0.71
N VAL A 280 -22.21 -22.78 1.48
CA VAL A 280 -21.19 -23.72 0.99
C VAL A 280 -21.44 -25.12 1.57
N THR A 281 -20.79 -26.12 0.97
CA THR A 281 -20.71 -27.46 1.56
C THR A 281 -19.48 -27.51 2.47
N GLY A 282 -19.69 -27.74 3.76
CA GLY A 282 -18.61 -27.90 4.75
C GLY A 282 -17.84 -29.22 4.57
N ALA A 283 -16.80 -29.40 5.39
CA ALA A 283 -15.84 -30.50 5.29
C ALA A 283 -16.47 -31.88 5.41
N GLU A 284 -17.65 -31.97 6.03
CA GLU A 284 -18.41 -33.21 6.26
C GLU A 284 -19.75 -33.26 5.49
N GLY A 285 -19.93 -32.39 4.48
CA GLY A 285 -21.09 -32.43 3.58
C GLY A 285 -22.33 -31.66 4.06
N ASN A 286 -22.26 -30.98 5.20
CA ASN A 286 -23.36 -30.13 5.70
C ASN A 286 -23.38 -28.76 4.99
N PRO A 287 -24.56 -28.13 4.82
CA PRO A 287 -24.64 -26.75 4.37
C PRO A 287 -24.19 -25.80 5.49
N ILE A 288 -23.35 -24.83 5.17
CA ILE A 288 -22.89 -23.78 6.08
C ILE A 288 -23.10 -22.43 5.39
N ALA A 289 -23.73 -21.48 6.08
CA ALA A 289 -23.79 -20.10 5.62
C ALA A 289 -22.47 -19.39 5.93
N VAL A 290 -21.74 -18.91 4.93
CA VAL A 290 -20.49 -18.17 5.12
C VAL A 290 -20.64 -16.77 4.54
N VAL A 291 -20.41 -15.77 5.37
CA VAL A 291 -20.48 -14.36 5.00
C VAL A 291 -19.23 -13.63 5.49
N GLN A 292 -18.50 -13.01 4.59
CA GLN A 292 -17.54 -11.94 4.91
C GLN A 292 -18.17 -10.66 4.41
N ALA A 293 -18.51 -9.78 5.35
CA ALA A 293 -18.85 -8.43 4.97
C ALA A 293 -17.61 -7.79 4.33
N ASP A 294 -17.83 -6.84 3.44
CA ASP A 294 -16.77 -5.95 3.00
C ASP A 294 -16.19 -5.18 4.22
N HIS A 295 -15.22 -4.31 4.02
CA HIS A 295 -14.55 -3.56 5.09
C HIS A 295 -15.20 -2.19 5.36
N TYR A 296 -14.71 -1.45 6.36
CA TYR A 296 -15.04 -0.05 6.67
C TYR A 296 -16.53 0.26 6.91
N GLY A 297 -17.32 -0.78 7.21
CA GLY A 297 -18.78 -0.67 7.28
C GLY A 297 -19.45 -0.43 5.92
N TRP A 298 -18.77 -0.77 4.81
CA TRP A 298 -19.33 -0.70 3.46
C TRP A 298 -20.44 -1.73 3.23
N ALA A 299 -20.38 -2.87 3.91
CA ALA A 299 -21.43 -3.86 3.87
C ALA A 299 -21.86 -4.35 5.25
N LEU A 300 -23.13 -4.75 5.36
CA LEU A 300 -23.66 -5.51 6.48
C LEU A 300 -23.91 -6.95 6.03
N GLY A 301 -23.16 -7.88 6.59
CA GLY A 301 -23.35 -9.31 6.35
C GLY A 301 -24.63 -9.79 7.02
N ARG A 302 -25.43 -10.61 6.34
CA ARG A 302 -26.71 -11.12 6.84
C ARG A 302 -26.80 -12.62 6.63
N ILE A 303 -27.02 -13.35 7.72
CA ILE A 303 -27.35 -14.77 7.70
C ILE A 303 -28.68 -14.94 8.41
N ARG A 304 -29.64 -15.59 7.74
CA ARG A 304 -30.90 -16.01 8.36
C ARG A 304 -30.92 -17.52 8.52
N LEU A 305 -31.14 -17.96 9.76
CA LEU A 305 -31.26 -19.37 10.12
C LEU A 305 -32.68 -19.68 10.58
N SER A 306 -33.14 -20.91 10.30
CA SER A 306 -34.35 -21.47 10.90
C SER A 306 -33.96 -22.62 11.80
N TYR A 307 -34.40 -22.57 13.05
CA TYR A 307 -34.16 -23.63 14.04
C TYR A 307 -35.47 -24.32 14.40
N ASP A 308 -35.51 -25.64 14.22
CA ASP A 308 -36.62 -26.47 14.67
C ASP A 308 -36.34 -27.03 16.07
N PRO A 309 -37.04 -26.57 17.12
CA PRO A 309 -36.82 -27.03 18.49
C PRO A 309 -37.23 -28.49 18.72
N ALA A 310 -38.10 -29.07 17.88
CA ALA A 310 -38.53 -30.46 18.04
C ALA A 310 -37.46 -31.44 17.53
N SER A 311 -36.83 -31.15 16.40
CA SER A 311 -35.76 -31.97 15.84
C SER A 311 -34.35 -31.52 16.25
N ARG A 312 -34.23 -30.34 16.88
CA ARG A 312 -32.97 -29.66 17.19
C ARG A 312 -32.07 -29.50 15.96
N LYS A 313 -32.69 -29.16 14.82
CA LYS A 313 -32.01 -28.98 13.54
C LYS A 313 -32.06 -27.54 13.09
N THR A 314 -30.95 -27.09 12.53
CA THR A 314 -30.79 -25.77 11.93
C THR A 314 -30.78 -25.90 10.41
N SER A 315 -31.40 -24.96 9.72
CA SER A 315 -31.30 -24.80 8.27
C SER A 315 -30.98 -23.37 7.88
N VAL A 316 -30.18 -23.22 6.82
CA VAL A 316 -29.85 -21.91 6.24
C VAL A 316 -31.01 -21.43 5.38
N VAL A 317 -31.51 -20.23 5.66
CA VAL A 317 -32.55 -19.56 4.86
C VAL A 317 -31.92 -18.61 3.84
N SER A 318 -30.97 -17.78 4.27
CA SER A 318 -30.22 -16.88 3.39
C SER A 318 -28.84 -16.54 3.94
N ALA A 319 -27.94 -16.15 3.03
CA ALA A 319 -26.61 -15.60 3.30
C ALA A 319 -26.33 -14.54 2.22
N ASP A 320 -26.22 -13.27 2.61
CA ASP A 320 -26.03 -12.15 1.69
C ASP A 320 -25.29 -10.98 2.35
N ASN A 321 -24.77 -10.06 1.53
CA ASN A 321 -24.19 -8.79 1.96
C ASN A 321 -25.07 -7.63 1.48
N GLU A 322 -25.38 -6.70 2.37
CA GLU A 322 -26.06 -5.45 2.04
C GLU A 322 -25.06 -4.31 1.89
N ASP A 323 -25.00 -3.67 0.72
CA ASP A 323 -24.14 -2.50 0.49
C ASP A 323 -24.70 -1.24 1.17
N LEU A 324 -24.08 -0.85 2.28
CA LEU A 324 -24.45 0.29 3.11
C LEU A 324 -24.12 1.63 2.45
N ARG A 325 -23.27 1.69 1.42
CA ARG A 325 -23.04 2.93 0.65
C ARG A 325 -24.28 3.33 -0.16
N SER A 326 -25.09 2.35 -0.51
CA SER A 326 -26.39 2.55 -1.16
C SER A 326 -27.55 2.79 -0.18
N SER A 327 -27.33 2.60 1.12
CA SER A 327 -28.36 2.80 2.13
C SER A 327 -28.73 4.28 2.29
N SER A 328 -30.03 4.51 2.45
CA SER A 328 -30.61 5.81 2.81
C SER A 328 -30.93 5.92 4.31
N CYS A 329 -30.64 4.88 5.10
CA CYS A 329 -30.89 4.85 6.53
C CYS A 329 -29.93 5.80 7.24
N THR A 330 -30.50 6.83 7.85
CA THR A 330 -29.78 7.92 8.52
C THR A 330 -30.39 8.29 9.87
N THR A 331 -31.38 7.51 10.33
CA THR A 331 -31.98 7.67 11.65
C THR A 331 -30.91 7.46 12.72
N ASP A 332 -30.77 8.40 13.64
CA ASP A 332 -29.90 8.25 14.80
C ASP A 332 -30.48 7.21 15.75
N ALA A 333 -30.06 5.96 15.55
CA ALA A 333 -30.34 4.87 16.45
C ALA A 333 -29.26 4.83 17.55
N TYR A 334 -29.69 4.53 18.78
CA TYR A 334 -28.81 4.34 19.94
C TYR A 334 -27.95 5.56 20.34
N GLY A 335 -28.17 6.74 19.74
CA GLY A 335 -27.41 7.96 20.03
C GLY A 335 -26.02 8.02 19.38
N VAL A 336 -25.75 7.18 18.38
CA VAL A 336 -24.46 7.07 17.70
C VAL A 336 -24.05 8.38 17.02
N ALA A 337 -25.00 9.18 16.54
CA ALA A 337 -24.68 10.48 15.92
C ALA A 337 -23.95 11.44 16.90
N GLY A 338 -24.28 11.37 18.19
CA GLY A 338 -23.60 12.15 19.23
C GLY A 338 -22.15 11.72 19.44
N ILE A 339 -21.88 10.40 19.41
CA ILE A 339 -20.54 9.81 19.55
C ILE A 339 -19.66 10.25 18.37
N VAL A 340 -20.15 10.07 17.14
CA VAL A 340 -19.42 10.46 15.92
C VAL A 340 -19.14 11.96 15.90
N SER A 341 -20.12 12.81 16.21
CA SER A 341 -19.93 14.26 16.24
C SER A 341 -18.93 14.71 17.31
N GLN A 342 -18.85 14.01 18.44
CA GLN A 342 -17.85 14.32 19.46
C GLN A 342 -16.46 13.85 19.04
N ALA A 343 -16.36 12.66 18.44
CA ALA A 343 -15.12 12.13 17.90
C ALA A 343 -14.50 13.06 16.86
N GLU A 344 -15.30 13.60 15.94
CA GLU A 344 -14.82 14.55 14.93
C GLU A 344 -14.21 15.81 15.57
N LYS A 345 -14.86 16.36 16.61
CA LYS A 345 -14.36 17.53 17.35
C LYS A 345 -13.07 17.22 18.09
N ASP A 346 -13.05 16.11 18.81
CA ASP A 346 -11.90 15.69 19.61
C ASP A 346 -10.71 15.35 18.70
N SER A 347 -10.95 14.69 17.57
CA SER A 347 -9.90 14.36 16.58
C SER A 347 -9.31 15.60 15.92
N ALA A 348 -10.11 16.66 15.72
CA ALA A 348 -9.62 17.94 15.21
C ALA A 348 -8.74 18.63 16.26
N ALA A 349 -9.13 18.56 17.54
CA ALA A 349 -8.35 19.12 18.64
C ALA A 349 -7.02 18.38 18.85
N GLU A 350 -7.03 17.04 18.85
CA GLU A 350 -5.82 16.22 18.90
C GLU A 350 -4.95 16.43 17.65
N GLY A 351 -5.57 16.60 16.49
CA GLY A 351 -4.89 16.89 15.24
C GLY A 351 -4.08 18.15 15.24
N GLY A 352 -4.54 19.19 15.95
CA GLY A 352 -3.82 20.44 16.11
C GLY A 352 -2.61 20.36 17.05
N LYS A 353 -2.34 19.21 17.67
CA LYS A 353 -1.17 19.06 18.55
C LYS A 353 0.12 18.92 17.74
N PRO A 354 1.23 19.54 18.20
CA PRO A 354 2.54 19.37 17.60
C PRO A 354 2.96 17.89 17.58
N LEU A 355 3.38 17.43 16.40
CA LEU A 355 3.99 16.11 16.18
C LEU A 355 5.52 16.24 16.10
N ALA A 356 6.00 17.17 15.28
CA ALA A 356 7.41 17.34 14.97
C ALA A 356 7.73 18.78 14.57
N LYS A 357 9.02 19.07 14.39
CA LYS A 357 9.46 20.32 13.77
C LYS A 357 10.04 20.07 12.39
N ILE A 358 9.73 20.96 11.44
CA ILE A 358 10.35 21.01 10.13
C ILE A 358 11.06 22.34 9.93
N GLY A 359 12.19 22.31 9.23
CA GLY A 359 13.02 23.48 8.95
C GLY A 359 12.92 23.98 7.51
N SER A 360 12.10 23.33 6.68
CA SER A 360 11.82 23.65 5.29
C SER A 360 10.52 22.98 4.86
N ASP A 361 9.98 23.39 3.72
CA ASP A 361 8.90 22.65 3.06
C ASP A 361 9.40 21.28 2.55
N PHE A 362 8.49 20.31 2.50
CA PHE A 362 8.61 19.08 1.70
C PHE A 362 7.45 19.06 0.71
N LEU A 363 7.75 19.15 -0.57
CA LEU A 363 6.78 19.41 -1.63
C LEU A 363 6.68 18.24 -2.58
N ARG A 364 5.46 18.02 -3.09
CA ARG A 364 5.16 17.14 -4.21
C ARG A 364 5.65 17.77 -5.52
N GLY A 365 5.82 16.92 -6.54
CA GLY A 365 6.21 17.34 -7.88
C GLY A 365 5.22 18.31 -8.54
N SER A 366 5.73 19.20 -9.38
CA SER A 366 5.00 20.29 -10.02
C SER A 366 5.27 20.29 -11.53
N ASP A 367 4.27 20.69 -12.31
CA ASP A 367 4.41 20.96 -13.76
C ASP A 367 4.70 22.45 -14.04
N GLY A 368 4.96 23.24 -12.99
CA GLY A 368 5.11 24.69 -13.02
C GLY A 368 3.86 25.44 -12.52
N SER A 369 2.72 24.77 -12.36
CA SER A 369 1.50 25.37 -11.81
C SER A 369 1.41 25.32 -10.29
N GLY A 370 2.11 24.38 -9.64
CA GLY A 370 2.19 24.26 -8.18
C GLY A 370 2.47 22.82 -7.71
N PRO A 371 2.79 22.63 -6.41
CA PRO A 371 3.02 21.31 -5.84
C PRO A 371 1.83 20.35 -6.05
N GLY A 372 2.14 19.10 -6.40
CA GLY A 372 1.16 18.03 -6.62
C GLY A 372 0.60 17.93 -8.04
N ALA A 373 0.91 18.89 -8.92
CA ALA A 373 0.43 18.91 -10.30
C ALA A 373 1.13 17.88 -11.20
N ASN A 374 2.35 17.44 -10.85
CA ASN A 374 3.12 16.46 -11.63
C ASN A 374 3.58 15.28 -10.76
N ARG A 375 3.21 14.06 -11.18
CA ARG A 375 3.65 12.79 -10.54
C ARG A 375 4.80 12.11 -11.27
N GLY A 376 5.20 12.63 -12.44
CA GLY A 376 6.30 12.12 -13.27
C GLY A 376 7.65 12.72 -12.93
N THR A 377 7.79 13.31 -11.74
CA THR A 377 9.04 13.90 -11.25
C THR A 377 9.23 13.56 -9.77
N GLU A 378 10.50 13.45 -9.36
CA GLU A 378 10.86 13.17 -7.97
C GLU A 378 10.39 14.30 -7.04
N SER A 379 10.01 13.95 -5.81
CA SER A 379 9.51 14.92 -4.84
C SER A 379 10.16 14.73 -3.47
N THR A 380 10.42 15.83 -2.75
CA THR A 380 11.09 15.77 -1.44
C THR A 380 10.22 15.10 -0.39
N VAL A 381 8.90 15.27 -0.44
CA VAL A 381 7.96 14.59 0.47
C VAL A 381 7.89 13.08 0.20
N SER A 382 7.87 12.63 -1.07
CA SER A 382 7.91 11.19 -1.38
C SER A 382 9.23 10.57 -0.89
N ASN A 383 10.33 11.30 -1.03
CA ASN A 383 11.65 10.89 -0.54
C ASN A 383 11.75 10.83 0.99
N LEU A 384 11.06 11.73 1.70
CA LEU A 384 10.98 11.71 3.16
C LEU A 384 10.22 10.46 3.65
N ILE A 385 9.08 10.16 3.04
CA ILE A 385 8.27 8.97 3.37
C ILE A 385 9.05 7.69 3.01
N ALA A 386 9.72 7.65 1.86
CA ALA A 386 10.57 6.52 1.52
C ALA A 386 11.73 6.35 2.54
N GLU A 387 12.28 7.44 3.09
CA GLU A 387 13.26 7.34 4.17
C GLU A 387 12.66 6.81 5.48
N SER A 388 11.44 7.22 5.86
CA SER A 388 10.79 6.68 7.06
C SER A 388 10.61 5.17 6.97
N PHE A 389 10.20 4.66 5.81
CA PHE A 389 10.03 3.22 5.57
C PHE A 389 11.36 2.45 5.65
N ARG A 390 12.43 3.01 5.10
CA ARG A 390 13.78 2.45 5.21
C ARG A 390 14.28 2.45 6.66
N SER A 391 14.02 3.53 7.39
CA SER A 391 14.35 3.63 8.82
C SER A 391 13.64 2.53 9.59
N TRP A 392 12.33 2.38 9.42
CA TRP A 392 11.51 1.36 10.07
C TRP A 392 12.00 -0.07 9.81
N LEU A 393 12.39 -0.41 8.57
CA LEU A 393 13.04 -1.70 8.29
C LEU A 393 14.34 -1.88 9.09
N ALA A 394 15.15 -0.83 9.18
CA ALA A 394 16.45 -0.88 9.82
C ALA A 394 16.39 -0.88 11.36
N THR A 395 15.31 -0.36 11.94
CA THR A 395 15.16 -0.20 13.41
C THR A 395 14.20 -1.18 14.04
N ASP A 396 13.04 -1.40 13.42
CA ASP A 396 11.91 -2.08 14.07
C ASP A 396 11.74 -3.53 13.58
N ILE A 397 11.92 -3.76 12.28
CA ILE A 397 11.69 -5.09 11.68
C ILE A 397 12.98 -5.91 11.62
N GLN A 398 14.06 -5.35 11.07
CA GLN A 398 15.37 -5.98 10.91
C GLN A 398 15.33 -7.42 10.35
N PRO A 399 14.78 -7.65 9.14
CA PRO A 399 14.71 -8.99 8.55
C PRO A 399 16.07 -9.70 8.54
N THR A 400 16.11 -10.92 9.10
CA THR A 400 17.36 -11.67 9.22
C THR A 400 17.97 -11.99 7.86
N GLY A 401 19.29 -11.87 7.74
CA GLY A 401 20.01 -12.25 6.52
C GLY A 401 20.15 -11.14 5.48
N SER A 402 19.62 -9.93 5.73
CA SER A 402 19.88 -8.74 4.93
C SER A 402 20.54 -7.64 5.75
N THR A 403 21.36 -6.81 5.08
CA THR A 403 21.87 -5.55 5.62
C THR A 403 21.62 -4.37 4.69
N ARG A 404 20.92 -4.58 3.58
CA ARG A 404 20.63 -3.55 2.57
C ARG A 404 19.13 -3.30 2.58
N TYR A 405 18.73 -2.19 3.20
CA TYR A 405 17.35 -1.76 3.32
C TYR A 405 17.10 -0.54 2.45
N VAL A 406 16.01 -0.59 1.69
CA VAL A 406 15.55 0.50 0.82
C VAL A 406 14.08 0.74 1.12
N GLY A 407 13.69 2.00 1.16
CA GLY A 407 12.29 2.39 1.19
C GLY A 407 11.91 3.03 -0.13
N ILE A 408 10.68 2.79 -0.58
CA ILE A 408 10.12 3.41 -1.78
C ILE A 408 8.72 3.92 -1.50
N MET A 409 8.31 4.99 -2.18
CA MET A 409 6.97 5.55 -2.05
C MET A 409 6.44 6.00 -3.41
N ASN A 410 5.25 5.53 -3.78
CA ASN A 410 4.60 5.98 -5.02
C ASN A 410 4.03 7.40 -4.85
N PRO A 411 4.12 8.26 -5.88
CA PRO A 411 3.67 9.65 -5.78
C PRO A 411 2.15 9.77 -5.64
N GLY A 412 1.40 8.71 -6.00
CA GLY A 412 -0.05 8.68 -5.87
C GLY A 412 -0.57 8.54 -4.44
N GLY A 413 0.23 7.92 -3.56
CA GLY A 413 -0.06 7.79 -2.13
C GLY A 413 0.22 9.05 -1.32
N VAL A 414 0.92 10.04 -1.89
CA VAL A 414 1.24 11.31 -1.22
C VAL A 414 0.22 12.40 -1.58
N ARG A 415 -0.56 12.84 -0.61
CA ARG A 415 -1.79 13.61 -0.85
C ARG A 415 -1.73 15.07 -0.48
N ALA A 416 -0.74 15.46 0.31
CA ALA A 416 -0.45 16.84 0.66
C ALA A 416 1.06 17.07 0.76
N ASP A 417 1.42 18.33 0.93
CA ASP A 417 2.78 18.80 1.18
C ASP A 417 2.96 19.04 2.69
N LEU A 418 4.19 19.00 3.19
CA LEU A 418 4.52 19.44 4.56
C LEU A 418 5.09 20.85 4.46
N LEU A 419 4.39 21.84 5.01
CA LEU A 419 4.73 23.24 4.84
C LEU A 419 5.35 23.82 6.11
N TYR A 420 6.44 24.56 5.95
CA TYR A 420 7.07 25.28 7.05
C TYR A 420 6.17 26.40 7.59
N ALA A 421 5.44 27.09 6.71
CA ALA A 421 4.49 28.10 7.15
C ALA A 421 3.34 27.45 7.91
N ALA A 422 2.99 28.02 9.08
CA ALA A 422 1.86 27.55 9.87
C ALA A 422 0.54 27.58 9.06
N SER A 423 -0.26 26.53 9.17
CA SER A 423 -1.63 26.50 8.65
C SER A 423 -2.64 27.10 9.64
N GLY A 424 -2.26 27.17 10.92
CA GLY A 424 -3.07 27.69 12.01
C GLY A 424 -2.27 28.51 13.03
N SER A 425 -2.41 28.14 14.31
CA SER A 425 -1.86 28.89 15.45
C SER A 425 -0.64 28.21 16.09
N GLU A 426 -0.21 27.07 15.55
CA GLU A 426 0.92 26.25 16.00
C GLU A 426 2.28 26.94 15.80
N GLY A 427 2.37 27.88 14.86
CA GLY A 427 3.58 28.63 14.56
C GLY A 427 4.46 27.96 13.50
N ASP A 428 5.25 28.77 12.79
CA ASP A 428 6.07 28.27 11.68
C ASP A 428 7.04 27.17 12.10
N GLY A 429 7.15 26.16 11.26
CA GLY A 429 7.99 24.99 11.43
C GLY A 429 7.43 23.96 12.41
N VAL A 430 6.26 24.19 13.01
CA VAL A 430 5.58 23.19 13.84
C VAL A 430 4.66 22.36 12.94
N LEU A 431 5.01 21.09 12.77
CA LEU A 431 4.16 20.13 12.07
C LEU A 431 3.21 19.47 13.07
N THR A 432 1.92 19.57 12.81
CA THR A 432 0.88 18.96 13.64
C THR A 432 0.56 17.52 13.20
N SER A 433 -0.09 16.76 14.09
CA SER A 433 -0.49 15.37 13.80
C SER A 433 -1.49 15.28 12.65
N GLY A 434 -2.43 16.23 12.56
CA GLY A 434 -3.42 16.28 11.47
C GLY A 434 -2.80 16.63 10.12
N GLU A 435 -1.79 17.50 10.09
CA GLU A 435 -1.05 17.81 8.86
C GLU A 435 -0.27 16.60 8.36
N ALA A 436 0.42 15.88 9.25
CA ALA A 436 1.12 14.64 8.90
C ALA A 436 0.16 13.58 8.35
N TYR A 437 -1.01 13.42 8.98
CA TYR A 437 -2.05 12.50 8.50
C TYR A 437 -2.51 12.84 7.08
N THR A 438 -2.73 14.12 6.80
CA THR A 438 -3.23 14.59 5.50
C THR A 438 -2.29 14.23 4.34
N VAL A 439 -1.01 14.02 4.62
CA VAL A 439 -0.02 13.57 3.63
C VAL A 439 -0.21 12.11 3.22
N GLN A 440 -0.54 11.22 4.16
CA GLN A 440 -0.80 9.78 3.94
C GLN A 440 -2.18 9.37 4.51
N PRO A 441 -3.29 9.85 3.92
CA PRO A 441 -4.61 9.73 4.52
C PRO A 441 -5.24 8.34 4.37
N PHE A 442 -4.67 7.50 3.50
CA PHE A 442 -5.19 6.16 3.20
C PHE A 442 -4.94 5.16 4.33
N GLY A 443 -3.86 5.35 5.11
CA GLY A 443 -3.45 4.38 6.12
C GLY A 443 -3.26 3.00 5.51
N ASN A 444 -2.42 2.89 4.47
CA ASN A 444 -2.13 1.56 3.91
C ASN A 444 -1.24 0.80 4.89
N GLU A 445 -1.37 -0.50 4.95
CA GLU A 445 -0.43 -1.32 5.70
C GLU A 445 0.97 -1.26 5.08
N MET A 446 1.98 -1.34 5.94
CA MET A 446 3.37 -1.43 5.59
C MET A 446 3.74 -2.88 5.33
N ALA A 447 4.47 -3.07 4.25
CA ALA A 447 4.96 -4.36 3.87
C ALA A 447 6.40 -4.26 3.34
N TYR A 448 7.06 -5.40 3.21
CA TYR A 448 8.37 -5.48 2.59
C TYR A 448 8.54 -6.76 1.78
N THR A 449 9.45 -6.70 0.82
CA THR A 449 9.84 -7.85 -0.01
C THR A 449 11.34 -7.81 -0.28
N THR A 450 11.90 -8.93 -0.73
CA THR A 450 13.30 -9.00 -1.18
C THR A 450 13.34 -9.01 -2.70
N LEU A 451 14.09 -8.08 -3.27
CA LEU A 451 14.35 -8.00 -4.70
C LEU A 451 15.83 -8.28 -4.99
N THR A 452 16.11 -8.81 -6.17
CA THR A 452 17.46 -8.76 -6.75
C THR A 452 17.75 -7.38 -7.35
N GLY A 453 19.02 -7.06 -7.59
CA GLY A 453 19.40 -5.81 -8.27
C GLY A 453 18.77 -5.69 -9.66
N ALA A 454 18.64 -6.80 -10.40
CA ALA A 454 17.95 -6.82 -11.69
C ALA A 454 16.45 -6.47 -11.54
N GLU A 455 15.80 -7.01 -10.51
CA GLU A 455 14.39 -6.74 -10.24
C GLU A 455 14.14 -5.31 -9.76
N LEU A 456 15.05 -4.75 -8.96
CA LEU A 456 14.98 -3.33 -8.60
C LEU A 456 15.18 -2.42 -9.82
N LYS A 457 16.05 -2.78 -10.77
CA LYS A 457 16.16 -2.08 -12.06
C LYS A 457 14.86 -2.15 -12.84
N THR A 458 14.25 -3.34 -12.95
CA THR A 458 12.94 -3.49 -13.61
C THR A 458 11.87 -2.63 -12.93
N LEU A 459 11.82 -2.63 -11.59
CA LEU A 459 10.90 -1.79 -10.82
C LEU A 459 11.05 -0.31 -11.17
N LEU A 460 12.28 0.19 -11.17
CA LEU A 460 12.56 1.59 -11.50
C LEU A 460 12.24 1.90 -12.96
N SER A 461 12.48 0.98 -13.90
CA SER A 461 12.08 1.16 -15.30
C SER A 461 10.55 1.21 -15.49
N GLN A 462 9.77 0.55 -14.63
CA GLN A 462 8.30 0.59 -14.66
C GLN A 462 7.69 1.93 -14.24
N GLN A 463 8.51 2.89 -13.78
CA GLN A 463 8.08 4.28 -13.58
C GLN A 463 7.64 4.94 -14.90
N TRP A 464 8.17 4.50 -16.04
CA TRP A 464 7.79 4.99 -17.38
C TRP A 464 6.75 4.07 -18.01
N GLN A 465 5.55 4.61 -18.25
CA GLN A 465 4.36 3.88 -18.69
C GLN A 465 3.74 4.54 -19.93
N PRO A 466 4.42 4.49 -21.08
CA PRO A 466 3.94 5.11 -22.30
C PRO A 466 2.54 4.62 -22.68
N GLY A 467 1.67 5.54 -23.11
CA GLY A 467 0.28 5.24 -23.46
C GLY A 467 -0.70 5.20 -22.28
N SER A 468 -0.22 5.27 -21.03
CA SER A 468 -1.07 5.47 -19.85
C SER A 468 -1.55 6.91 -19.74
N SER A 469 -2.67 7.13 -19.03
CA SER A 469 -3.13 8.46 -18.63
C SER A 469 -2.11 9.22 -17.77
N ARG A 470 -1.17 8.49 -17.16
CA ARG A 470 0.00 9.01 -16.45
C ARG A 470 1.26 8.34 -17.02
N PRO A 471 1.95 8.99 -17.97
CA PRO A 471 3.04 8.36 -18.70
C PRO A 471 4.31 8.16 -17.86
N VAL A 472 4.44 8.88 -16.74
CA VAL A 472 5.51 8.69 -15.76
C VAL A 472 4.94 8.79 -14.35
N LEU A 473 5.34 7.86 -13.49
CA LEU A 473 5.05 7.85 -12.05
C LEU A 473 6.39 7.70 -11.32
N THR A 474 7.03 8.78 -10.93
CA THR A 474 8.36 8.71 -10.31
C THR A 474 8.24 8.34 -8.83
N LEU A 475 8.85 7.22 -8.43
CA LEU A 475 8.97 6.78 -7.05
C LEU A 475 9.84 7.76 -6.23
N GLY A 476 9.40 8.07 -5.02
CA GLY A 476 10.32 8.49 -3.97
C GLY A 476 11.18 7.29 -3.55
N LEU A 477 12.48 7.50 -3.42
CA LEU A 477 13.44 6.48 -2.97
C LEU A 477 13.99 6.92 -1.62
N SER A 478 14.56 6.04 -0.78
CA SER A 478 15.27 6.39 0.46
C SER A 478 16.66 7.02 0.20
N SER A 479 17.21 7.75 1.18
CA SER A 479 18.37 8.65 1.01
C SER A 479 19.69 7.94 0.75
N ASN A 480 19.71 6.63 0.98
CA ASN A 480 20.82 5.76 0.68
C ASN A 480 20.79 5.18 -0.74
N VAL A 481 19.82 5.58 -1.59
CA VAL A 481 19.69 5.11 -2.96
C VAL A 481 19.98 6.23 -3.95
N ASP A 482 20.91 5.97 -4.87
CA ASP A 482 21.18 6.81 -6.03
C ASP A 482 20.97 6.00 -7.31
N VAL A 483 20.21 6.55 -8.25
CA VAL A 483 19.90 5.93 -9.55
C VAL A 483 20.42 6.83 -10.66
N LEU A 484 21.26 6.24 -11.51
CA LEU A 484 21.76 6.88 -12.72
C LEU A 484 21.07 6.27 -13.94
N THR A 485 20.29 7.08 -14.65
CA THR A 485 19.64 6.69 -15.91
C THR A 485 20.45 7.18 -17.10
N GLU A 486 20.29 6.51 -18.25
CA GLU A 486 20.89 6.89 -19.51
C GLU A 486 19.83 6.84 -20.62
N ALA A 487 19.85 7.82 -21.51
CA ALA A 487 18.93 7.82 -22.64
C ALA A 487 19.16 6.56 -23.50
N THR A 488 18.11 5.75 -23.70
CA THR A 488 18.21 4.55 -24.52
C THR A 488 18.04 4.87 -26.00
N THR A 489 18.81 4.18 -26.84
CA THR A 489 18.63 4.14 -28.30
C THR A 489 18.17 2.75 -28.78
N ASP A 490 17.91 1.83 -27.84
CA ASP A 490 17.51 0.46 -28.15
C ASP A 490 16.08 0.43 -28.70
N PRO A 491 15.85 -0.03 -29.95
CA PRO A 491 14.51 -0.12 -30.53
C PRO A 491 13.58 -1.11 -29.83
N ALA A 492 14.07 -2.05 -29.01
CA ALA A 492 13.25 -2.90 -28.14
C ALA A 492 12.59 -2.12 -27.00
N TYR A 493 13.17 -0.96 -26.63
CA TYR A 493 12.62 -0.03 -25.65
C TYR A 493 12.21 1.32 -26.26
N GLY A 494 12.65 1.64 -27.49
CA GLY A 494 12.48 2.94 -28.15
C GLY A 494 12.29 2.86 -29.66
N GLY A 495 11.04 2.68 -30.06
CA GLY A 495 10.53 2.98 -31.41
C GLY A 495 9.66 4.25 -31.47
N GLU A 496 9.31 4.84 -30.32
CA GLU A 496 8.52 6.07 -30.23
C GLU A 496 9.13 7.01 -29.17
N ALA A 497 8.76 8.29 -29.20
CA ALA A 497 9.25 9.35 -28.31
C ALA A 497 8.87 9.18 -26.82
N ALA A 498 8.68 7.94 -26.34
CA ALA A 498 8.15 7.59 -25.02
C ALA A 498 8.82 6.34 -24.38
N ALA A 499 10.02 5.96 -24.84
CA ALA A 499 10.83 4.90 -24.26
C ALA A 499 11.25 5.17 -22.81
N ALA A 500 11.23 4.15 -21.94
CA ALA A 500 11.88 4.23 -20.63
C ALA A 500 13.41 4.36 -20.82
N PRO A 501 14.11 5.26 -20.10
CA PRO A 501 15.56 5.30 -20.11
C PRO A 501 16.14 4.02 -19.49
N ALA A 502 17.36 3.67 -19.90
CA ALA A 502 18.07 2.54 -19.31
C ALA A 502 18.53 2.92 -17.90
N ILE A 503 18.44 1.98 -16.94
CA ILE A 503 19.04 2.14 -15.61
C ILE A 503 20.50 1.68 -15.68
N ARG A 504 21.42 2.65 -15.73
CA ARG A 504 22.86 2.39 -15.87
C ARG A 504 23.48 1.90 -14.57
N GLU A 505 23.15 2.55 -13.45
CA GLU A 505 23.72 2.22 -12.14
C GLU A 505 22.67 2.46 -11.04
N ILE A 506 22.69 1.60 -10.03
CA ILE A 506 22.01 1.82 -8.74
C ILE A 506 23.07 1.70 -7.65
N LEU A 507 23.18 2.71 -6.81
CA LEU A 507 23.97 2.65 -5.58
C LEU A 507 23.03 2.47 -4.40
N VAL A 508 23.39 1.56 -3.48
CA VAL A 508 22.74 1.42 -2.17
C VAL A 508 23.80 1.55 -1.09
N ASP A 509 23.59 2.47 -0.15
CA ASP A 509 24.58 2.86 0.87
C ASP A 509 25.94 3.25 0.25
N GLY A 510 25.89 3.93 -0.91
CA GLY A 510 27.05 4.39 -1.68
C GLY A 510 27.82 3.28 -2.41
N LYS A 511 27.29 2.06 -2.49
CA LYS A 511 27.93 0.92 -3.17
C LYS A 511 27.10 0.47 -4.38
N PRO A 512 27.73 0.14 -5.52
CA PRO A 512 27.02 -0.41 -6.66
C PRO A 512 26.25 -1.68 -6.32
N LEU A 513 25.01 -1.76 -6.80
CA LEU A 513 24.15 -2.93 -6.69
C LEU A 513 24.29 -3.78 -7.95
N ALA A 514 24.89 -4.97 -7.82
CA ALA A 514 24.96 -5.91 -8.93
C ALA A 514 23.60 -6.59 -9.17
N ASP A 515 23.37 -7.10 -10.38
CA ASP A 515 22.08 -7.70 -10.76
C ASP A 515 21.63 -8.85 -9.86
N GLY A 516 22.59 -9.66 -9.36
CA GLY A 516 22.32 -10.78 -8.45
C GLY A 516 22.32 -10.43 -6.96
N ASP A 517 22.65 -9.19 -6.59
CA ASP A 517 22.66 -8.78 -5.19
C ASP A 517 21.23 -8.65 -4.66
N SER A 518 20.99 -9.04 -3.41
CA SER A 518 19.69 -8.89 -2.76
C SER A 518 19.57 -7.55 -2.01
N VAL A 519 18.37 -6.99 -2.05
CA VAL A 519 17.96 -5.80 -1.30
C VAL A 519 16.55 -6.01 -0.74
N VAL A 520 16.33 -5.60 0.50
CA VAL A 520 15.00 -5.62 1.10
C VAL A 520 14.37 -4.25 0.90
N VAL A 521 13.19 -4.25 0.29
CA VAL A 521 12.45 -3.05 -0.11
C VAL A 521 11.15 -2.96 0.69
N ALA A 522 10.96 -1.85 1.41
CA ALA A 522 9.70 -1.54 2.10
C ALA A 522 8.89 -0.47 1.36
N SER A 523 7.58 -0.64 1.39
CA SER A 523 6.60 0.35 0.94
C SER A 523 5.23 0.05 1.54
N ASN A 524 4.22 0.81 1.12
CA ASN A 524 2.83 0.45 1.35
C ASN A 524 2.44 -0.83 0.58
N ALA A 525 1.50 -1.58 1.13
CA ALA A 525 1.00 -2.84 0.57
C ALA A 525 0.38 -2.66 -0.83
N PHE A 526 -0.26 -1.52 -1.10
CA PHE A 526 -0.78 -1.19 -2.43
C PHE A 526 0.31 -1.27 -3.51
N LEU A 527 1.47 -0.64 -3.26
CA LEU A 527 2.58 -0.67 -4.21
C LEU A 527 3.18 -2.06 -4.30
N LEU A 528 3.40 -2.73 -3.16
CA LEU A 528 3.98 -4.07 -3.12
C LEU A 528 3.08 -5.17 -3.71
N ALA A 529 1.76 -4.94 -3.83
CA ALA A 529 0.84 -5.78 -4.60
C ALA A 529 0.89 -5.52 -6.12
N GLY A 530 1.76 -4.61 -6.58
CA GLY A 530 1.88 -4.23 -7.99
C GLY A 530 0.94 -3.09 -8.43
N GLY A 531 0.40 -2.33 -7.48
CA GLY A 531 -0.36 -1.11 -7.73
C GLY A 531 0.40 -0.11 -8.59
N ASP A 532 -0.30 0.87 -9.17
CA ASP A 532 0.28 1.90 -10.06
C ASP A 532 1.06 1.34 -11.28
N GLY A 533 0.91 0.06 -11.63
CA GLY A 533 1.56 -0.56 -12.80
C GLY A 533 2.93 -1.18 -12.53
N TYR A 534 3.36 -1.30 -11.27
CA TYR A 534 4.64 -1.90 -10.87
C TYR A 534 4.59 -3.43 -10.84
N THR A 535 4.35 -4.05 -11.99
CA THR A 535 4.03 -5.48 -12.11
C THR A 535 5.13 -6.43 -11.64
N VAL A 536 6.40 -5.99 -11.55
CA VAL A 536 7.49 -6.83 -11.02
C VAL A 536 7.26 -7.25 -9.57
N LEU A 537 6.41 -6.52 -8.84
CA LEU A 537 6.08 -6.78 -7.44
C LEU A 537 4.95 -7.80 -7.25
N LYS A 538 4.08 -7.98 -8.26
CA LYS A 538 2.81 -8.72 -8.11
C LYS A 538 2.97 -10.17 -7.61
N ASP A 539 4.01 -10.85 -8.07
CA ASP A 539 4.25 -12.26 -7.75
C ASP A 539 5.37 -12.44 -6.71
N LYS A 540 5.77 -11.36 -6.04
CA LYS A 540 6.81 -11.42 -5.01
C LYS A 540 6.20 -11.88 -3.69
N PRO A 541 6.88 -12.76 -2.94
CA PRO A 541 6.55 -12.96 -1.53
C PRO A 541 6.64 -11.62 -0.81
N VAL A 542 5.52 -11.15 -0.29
CA VAL A 542 5.42 -9.92 0.47
C VAL A 542 5.15 -10.29 1.91
N THR A 543 5.91 -9.72 2.83
CA THR A 543 5.58 -9.77 4.26
C THR A 543 4.86 -8.49 4.60
N ASN A 544 3.54 -8.59 4.72
CA ASN A 544 2.72 -7.54 5.29
C ASN A 544 2.87 -7.56 6.80
N THR A 545 2.92 -6.39 7.42
CA THR A 545 3.18 -6.23 8.85
C THR A 545 2.03 -5.63 9.63
N GLY A 546 0.89 -5.31 8.99
CA GLY A 546 -0.27 -4.65 9.61
C GLY A 546 -0.01 -3.20 10.06
N VAL A 547 1.24 -2.81 10.30
CA VAL A 547 1.59 -1.44 10.72
C VAL A 547 1.23 -0.44 9.63
N LEU A 548 0.56 0.65 9.96
CA LEU A 548 0.18 1.66 8.96
C LEU A 548 1.35 2.53 8.49
N ASP A 549 1.36 2.84 7.20
CA ASP A 549 2.39 3.64 6.54
C ASP A 549 2.51 5.06 7.10
N ARG A 550 1.38 5.70 7.42
CA ARG A 550 1.33 7.01 8.05
C ARG A 550 1.86 7.01 9.49
N ASP A 551 1.70 5.91 10.22
CA ASP A 551 2.13 5.77 11.61
C ASP A 551 3.65 5.61 11.64
N VAL A 552 4.21 4.83 10.70
CA VAL A 552 5.66 4.75 10.46
C VAL A 552 6.25 6.13 10.18
N THR A 553 5.65 6.90 9.27
CA THR A 553 6.14 8.25 8.95
C THR A 553 6.00 9.21 10.14
N SER A 554 4.89 9.14 10.88
CA SER A 554 4.66 10.01 12.04
C SER A 554 5.64 9.70 13.18
N ALA A 555 5.89 8.42 13.46
CA ALA A 555 6.88 7.98 14.43
C ALA A 555 8.30 8.40 14.03
N TYR A 556 8.64 8.26 12.74
CA TYR A 556 9.92 8.72 12.21
C TYR A 556 10.09 10.23 12.42
N LEU A 557 9.09 11.04 12.08
CA LEU A 557 9.13 12.50 12.27
C LEU A 557 9.23 12.88 13.76
N ALA A 558 8.44 12.23 14.63
CA ALA A 558 8.47 12.47 16.07
C ALA A 558 9.82 12.08 16.71
N SER A 559 10.54 11.11 16.13
CA SER A 559 11.84 10.65 16.65
C SER A 559 12.92 11.75 16.68
N PHE A 560 12.76 12.80 15.89
CA PHE A 560 13.67 13.95 15.87
C PHE A 560 13.44 14.93 17.04
N GLY A 561 12.32 14.80 17.77
CA GLY A 561 11.94 15.69 18.85
C GLY A 561 11.94 17.16 18.41
N ASP A 562 12.74 17.99 19.08
CA ASP A 562 12.86 19.41 18.77
C ASP A 562 13.78 19.74 17.58
N GLN A 563 14.51 18.76 17.04
CA GLN A 563 15.41 19.00 15.91
C GLN A 563 14.59 19.14 14.62
N PRO A 564 14.65 20.30 13.94
CA PRO A 564 13.86 20.49 12.72
C PRO A 564 14.33 19.58 11.60
N VAL A 565 13.43 18.74 11.09
CA VAL A 565 13.66 17.90 9.90
C VAL A 565 13.69 18.80 8.67
N LYS A 566 14.70 18.62 7.80
CA LYS A 566 14.89 19.46 6.60
C LYS A 566 14.90 18.61 5.35
N ALA A 567 14.38 19.15 4.26
CA ALA A 567 14.43 18.52 2.95
C ALA A 567 15.88 18.39 2.48
N GLY A 568 16.23 17.20 1.99
CA GLY A 568 17.47 16.98 1.26
C GLY A 568 17.29 17.36 -0.20
N TYR A 569 18.12 18.27 -0.71
CA TYR A 569 18.04 18.73 -2.10
C TYR A 569 18.98 18.00 -3.06
N SER A 570 19.63 16.93 -2.61
CA SER A 570 20.23 15.94 -3.52
C SER A 570 19.10 15.19 -4.25
N LYS A 571 19.34 14.91 -5.53
CA LYS A 571 18.43 14.10 -6.35
C LYS A 571 18.79 12.63 -6.23
N ARG A 572 17.80 11.76 -6.03
CA ARG A 572 17.99 10.30 -5.92
C ARG A 572 17.94 9.61 -7.28
N GLN A 573 17.32 10.25 -8.28
CA GLN A 573 17.26 9.75 -9.65
C GLN A 573 17.71 10.84 -10.63
N THR A 574 18.78 10.57 -11.37
CA THR A 574 19.41 11.55 -12.28
C THR A 574 19.74 10.92 -13.63
N GLY A 575 19.61 11.68 -14.72
CA GLY A 575 19.97 11.25 -16.07
C GLY A 575 21.37 11.72 -16.46
N MET A 576 22.17 10.82 -17.06
CA MET A 576 23.44 11.17 -17.70
C MET A 576 23.68 10.33 -18.95
N THR A 577 23.81 11.01 -20.08
CA THR A 577 24.20 10.40 -21.37
C THR A 577 25.57 10.90 -21.77
N VAL A 578 26.48 9.98 -22.10
CA VAL A 578 27.84 10.30 -22.57
C VAL A 578 27.99 9.82 -24.01
N GLY A 579 28.23 10.75 -24.92
CA GLY A 579 28.31 10.49 -26.36
C GLY A 579 29.67 10.85 -26.97
N PRO A 580 30.01 10.27 -28.13
CA PRO A 580 31.23 10.64 -28.85
C PRO A 580 31.09 12.02 -29.51
N VAL A 581 32.17 12.80 -29.53
CA VAL A 581 32.27 14.01 -30.36
C VAL A 581 32.96 13.66 -31.67
N TYR A 582 32.35 14.01 -32.80
CA TYR A 582 32.91 13.77 -34.12
C TYR A 582 33.72 14.97 -34.61
N ILE A 583 34.97 14.74 -35.00
CA ILE A 583 35.93 15.80 -35.42
C ILE A 583 36.09 15.90 -36.94
N SER A 584 35.43 15.02 -37.70
CA SER A 584 35.39 15.08 -39.16
C SER A 584 34.05 14.60 -39.71
N SER A 585 33.71 15.07 -40.91
CA SER A 585 32.52 14.61 -41.65
C SER A 585 32.60 13.13 -42.05
N GLY A 586 33.77 12.50 -41.95
CA GLY A 586 33.98 11.07 -42.20
C GLY A 586 33.70 10.17 -40.99
N GLY A 587 33.21 10.71 -39.87
CA GLY A 587 32.83 9.92 -38.69
C GLY A 587 33.99 9.63 -37.72
N ALA A 588 35.14 10.29 -37.86
CA ALA A 588 36.22 10.16 -36.88
C ALA A 588 35.79 10.76 -35.53
N ARG A 589 35.92 9.97 -34.46
CA ARG A 589 35.62 10.37 -33.09
C ARG A 589 36.83 11.05 -32.46
N SER A 590 36.58 12.01 -31.58
CA SER A 590 37.60 12.54 -30.68
C SER A 590 38.01 11.47 -29.67
N THR A 591 39.31 11.32 -29.45
CA THR A 591 39.89 10.40 -28.46
C THR A 591 40.09 11.08 -27.10
N ASP A 592 39.91 12.40 -27.03
CA ASP A 592 40.10 13.21 -25.82
C ASP A 592 38.83 13.96 -25.40
N THR A 593 37.75 13.90 -26.18
CA THR A 593 36.54 14.70 -25.93
C THR A 593 35.26 13.90 -26.10
N VAL A 594 34.38 14.00 -25.10
CA VAL A 594 33.03 13.43 -25.10
C VAL A 594 31.98 14.53 -24.93
N SER A 595 30.78 14.31 -25.45
CA SER A 595 29.61 15.13 -25.13
C SER A 595 28.92 14.54 -23.90
N VAL A 596 28.59 15.38 -22.93
CA VAL A 596 27.89 14.99 -21.71
C VAL A 596 26.57 15.76 -21.65
N THR A 597 25.47 15.03 -21.52
CA THR A 597 24.15 15.60 -21.22
C THR A 597 23.70 15.06 -19.88
N LEU A 598 23.37 15.95 -18.95
CA LEU A 598 22.71 15.60 -17.70
C LEU A 598 21.33 16.24 -17.62
N ASP A 599 20.41 15.54 -16.98
CA ASP A 599 19.05 15.98 -16.71
C ASP A 599 18.57 15.45 -15.35
N SER A 600 17.35 15.84 -14.97
CA SER A 600 16.75 15.44 -13.71
C SER A 600 17.61 15.86 -12.50
N LEU A 601 18.31 17.00 -12.59
CA LEU A 601 19.23 17.50 -11.56
C LEU A 601 18.57 18.47 -10.57
N ALA A 602 17.32 18.88 -10.82
CA ALA A 602 16.61 19.83 -9.96
C ALA A 602 15.18 19.38 -9.65
N TYR A 603 14.70 19.74 -8.46
CA TYR A 603 13.28 19.66 -8.12
C TYR A 603 12.48 20.73 -8.86
N THR A 604 11.17 20.57 -8.93
CA THR A 604 10.30 21.39 -9.80
C THR A 604 9.75 22.65 -9.14
N ASN A 605 9.71 22.73 -7.81
CA ASN A 605 9.15 23.88 -7.13
C ASN A 605 10.19 25.00 -6.97
N PRO A 606 9.83 26.30 -7.12
CA PRO A 606 10.78 27.40 -7.08
C PRO A 606 11.58 27.50 -5.78
N THR A 607 10.97 27.21 -4.63
CA THR A 607 11.63 27.22 -3.31
C THR A 607 12.70 26.13 -3.22
N GLU A 608 12.41 24.93 -3.76
CA GLU A 608 13.37 23.82 -3.82
C GLU A 608 14.47 24.08 -4.85
N GLN A 609 14.17 24.71 -5.99
CA GLN A 609 15.19 25.11 -6.98
C GLN A 609 16.16 26.16 -6.43
N ALA A 610 15.68 27.06 -5.56
CA ALA A 610 16.54 28.05 -4.93
C ALA A 610 17.55 27.41 -3.98
N ALA A 611 17.17 26.33 -3.29
CA ALA A 611 18.00 25.62 -2.32
C ALA A 611 18.79 24.43 -2.92
N GLY A 612 18.36 23.90 -4.06
CA GLY A 612 18.98 22.77 -4.75
C GLY A 612 20.08 23.14 -5.73
N ALA A 613 20.37 22.21 -6.64
CA ALA A 613 21.45 22.36 -7.61
C ALA A 613 21.25 23.57 -8.54
N ARG A 614 22.31 24.34 -8.74
CA ARG A 614 22.34 25.52 -9.62
C ARG A 614 23.33 25.41 -10.76
N ARG A 615 24.40 24.65 -10.55
CA ARG A 615 25.48 24.48 -11.51
C ARG A 615 26.11 23.10 -11.39
N VAL A 616 26.79 22.68 -12.45
CA VAL A 616 27.71 21.55 -12.42
C VAL A 616 29.14 22.05 -12.42
N ARG A 617 30.00 21.37 -11.66
CA ARG A 617 31.46 21.51 -11.72
C ARG A 617 32.05 20.20 -12.19
N VAL A 618 32.98 20.27 -13.14
CA VAL A 618 33.71 19.11 -13.64
C VAL A 618 35.18 19.24 -13.28
N SER A 619 35.77 18.18 -12.74
CA SER A 619 37.18 18.16 -12.32
C SER A 619 37.86 16.85 -12.68
N ALA A 620 39.12 16.92 -13.09
CA ALA A 620 40.00 15.75 -13.28
C ALA A 620 41.12 15.83 -12.23
N GLY A 621 41.08 14.93 -11.23
CA GLY A 621 41.91 15.07 -10.04
C GLY A 621 41.59 16.37 -9.30
N ASP A 622 42.62 17.15 -8.97
CA ASP A 622 42.47 18.43 -8.28
C ASP A 622 42.20 19.62 -9.23
N LYS A 623 42.12 19.37 -10.55
CA LYS A 623 41.98 20.41 -11.57
C LYS A 623 40.53 20.57 -12.00
N GLU A 624 39.95 21.73 -11.74
CA GLU A 624 38.67 22.11 -12.32
C GLU A 624 38.81 22.33 -13.84
N LEU A 625 37.96 21.66 -14.61
CA LEU A 625 37.94 21.73 -16.07
C LEU A 625 36.91 22.74 -16.57
N LEU A 626 35.72 22.73 -15.98
CA LEU A 626 34.65 23.68 -16.27
C LEU A 626 33.64 23.74 -15.13
N THR A 627 32.90 24.84 -15.11
CA THR A 627 31.68 25.02 -14.31
C THR A 627 30.61 25.60 -15.23
N LYS A 628 29.39 25.04 -15.23
CA LYS A 628 28.26 25.48 -16.08
C LYS A 628 26.96 25.52 -15.27
N ASP A 629 26.18 26.58 -15.45
CA ASP A 629 24.86 26.71 -14.81
C ASP A 629 23.83 25.74 -15.41
N LEU A 630 22.87 25.32 -14.60
CA LEU A 630 21.76 24.45 -15.02
C LEU A 630 20.64 25.25 -15.68
N ASP A 631 20.02 24.68 -16.71
CA ASP A 631 18.69 25.07 -17.18
C ASP A 631 17.63 24.52 -16.22
N LEU A 632 17.03 25.41 -15.43
CA LEU A 632 16.02 25.09 -14.42
C LEU A 632 14.58 25.19 -14.95
N THR A 633 14.39 25.33 -16.27
CA THR A 633 13.07 25.31 -16.90
C THR A 633 12.38 23.98 -16.56
N VAL A 634 11.20 24.08 -15.93
CA VAL A 634 10.41 22.93 -15.52
C VAL A 634 9.97 22.13 -16.75
N ASP A 635 10.20 20.82 -16.69
CA ASP A 635 9.56 19.85 -17.58
C ASP A 635 8.17 19.51 -17.00
N PRO A 636 7.07 19.92 -17.66
CA PRO A 636 5.73 19.69 -17.16
C PRO A 636 5.27 18.23 -17.29
N THR A 637 5.99 17.42 -18.05
CA THR A 637 5.56 16.07 -18.46
C THR A 637 6.42 14.95 -17.93
N GLY A 638 7.63 15.25 -17.45
CA GLY A 638 8.61 14.24 -17.07
C GLY A 638 9.64 14.72 -16.05
N PRO A 639 10.60 13.85 -15.72
CA PRO A 639 11.53 14.08 -14.61
C PRO A 639 12.69 15.02 -14.99
N THR A 640 12.79 15.47 -16.24
CA THR A 640 14.02 16.01 -16.83
C THR A 640 14.38 17.45 -16.40
N THR A 641 13.77 17.98 -15.34
CA THR A 641 14.04 19.35 -14.86
C THR A 641 15.47 19.48 -14.32
N GLY A 642 16.14 20.59 -14.63
CA GLY A 642 17.56 20.80 -14.27
C GLY A 642 18.49 20.14 -15.29
N ARG A 643 18.62 20.74 -16.47
CA ARG A 643 19.42 20.19 -17.58
C ARG A 643 20.73 20.92 -17.76
N VAL A 644 21.74 20.20 -18.25
CA VAL A 644 22.98 20.80 -18.73
C VAL A 644 23.67 19.89 -19.74
N ASP A 645 24.15 20.50 -20.81
CA ASP A 645 24.91 19.88 -21.89
C ASP A 645 26.32 20.48 -21.95
N PHE A 646 27.37 19.71 -22.21
CA PHE A 646 28.70 20.27 -22.49
C PHE A 646 29.60 19.25 -23.17
N ASN A 647 30.62 19.73 -23.88
CA ASN A 647 31.73 18.90 -24.32
C ASN A 647 32.81 18.90 -23.24
N LEU A 648 33.24 17.71 -22.83
CA LEU A 648 34.29 17.51 -21.86
C LEU A 648 35.55 17.02 -22.56
N THR A 649 36.58 17.87 -22.58
CA THR A 649 37.92 17.49 -23.02
C THR A 649 38.75 17.04 -21.82
N PHE A 650 39.25 15.80 -21.86
CA PHE A 650 40.09 15.23 -20.83
C PHE A 650 41.54 15.72 -21.00
N PRO A 651 42.17 16.28 -19.95
CA PRO A 651 43.60 16.50 -19.96
C PRO A 651 44.37 15.20 -20.16
N THR A 652 45.57 15.29 -20.75
CA THR A 652 46.47 14.13 -20.89
C THR A 652 46.97 13.61 -19.54
N ASP A 653 47.01 14.47 -18.52
CA ASP A 653 47.35 14.14 -17.13
C ASP A 653 46.13 13.81 -16.26
N ALA A 654 44.95 13.60 -16.86
CA ALA A 654 43.76 13.19 -16.12
C ALA A 654 44.01 11.85 -15.39
N PRO A 655 43.46 11.67 -14.18
CA PRO A 655 43.64 10.43 -13.45
C PRO A 655 43.02 9.27 -14.23
N THR A 656 43.68 8.11 -14.17
CA THR A 656 43.24 6.88 -14.84
C THR A 656 42.72 5.86 -13.84
N ARG A 657 41.80 5.01 -14.29
CA ARG A 657 41.27 3.86 -13.53
C ARG A 657 40.82 2.75 -14.47
N SER A 658 40.52 1.57 -13.94
CA SER A 658 39.83 0.55 -14.74
C SER A 658 38.49 1.10 -15.23
N CYS A 659 38.25 1.00 -16.53
CA CYS A 659 36.99 1.46 -17.12
C CYS A 659 35.81 0.74 -16.47
N ARG A 660 34.78 1.51 -16.12
CA ARG A 660 33.55 0.96 -15.56
C ARG A 660 32.47 0.86 -16.62
N THR A 661 32.48 1.79 -17.58
CA THR A 661 31.34 1.96 -18.50
C THR A 661 31.73 1.91 -19.96
N VAL A 662 32.99 1.66 -20.27
CA VAL A 662 33.52 1.54 -21.64
C VAL A 662 34.31 0.24 -21.75
N GLN A 663 34.30 -0.39 -22.93
CA GLN A 663 35.02 -1.64 -23.21
C GLN A 663 36.52 -1.40 -23.44
N ALA A 664 37.21 -0.88 -22.42
CA ALA A 664 38.66 -0.72 -22.40
C ALA A 664 39.23 -1.13 -21.02
N ALA A 665 40.53 -1.42 -20.96
CA ALA A 665 41.17 -1.83 -19.71
C ALA A 665 41.37 -0.64 -18.75
N THR A 666 41.73 0.52 -19.30
CA THR A 666 42.07 1.74 -18.56
C THR A 666 41.37 2.94 -19.20
N CYS A 667 40.76 3.77 -18.37
CA CYS A 667 40.07 4.99 -18.79
C CYS A 667 40.59 6.18 -17.99
N ARG A 668 40.74 7.32 -18.65
CA ARG A 668 40.82 8.63 -17.99
C ARG A 668 39.43 8.98 -17.47
N TRP A 669 39.35 9.57 -16.27
CA TRP A 669 38.07 9.90 -15.66
C TRP A 669 38.03 11.31 -15.06
N ALA A 670 36.83 11.87 -15.02
CA ALA A 670 36.54 13.16 -14.42
C ALA A 670 35.31 13.04 -13.50
N SER A 671 35.34 13.78 -12.39
CA SER A 671 34.20 13.94 -11.49
C SER A 671 33.29 15.03 -12.01
N VAL A 672 32.00 14.78 -12.06
CA VAL A 672 30.96 15.80 -12.28
C VAL A 672 30.19 15.96 -10.98
N GLU A 673 30.13 17.16 -10.44
CA GLU A 673 29.44 17.46 -9.18
C GLU A 673 28.31 18.46 -9.44
N THR A 674 27.12 18.23 -8.88
CA THR A 674 26.11 19.28 -8.79
C THR A 674 26.37 20.11 -7.55
N LEU A 675 26.27 21.43 -7.70
CA LEU A 675 26.51 22.40 -6.64
C LEU A 675 25.26 23.25 -6.40
N ASP A 676 24.93 23.51 -5.15
CA ASP A 676 23.96 24.53 -4.78
C ASP A 676 24.51 25.95 -5.01
N SER A 677 23.72 26.98 -4.66
CA SER A 677 24.15 28.38 -4.78
C SER A 677 25.31 28.76 -3.85
N ALA A 678 25.52 28.02 -2.76
CA ALA A 678 26.60 28.21 -1.79
C ALA A 678 27.89 27.42 -2.16
N GLY A 679 27.83 26.55 -3.17
CA GLY A 679 28.93 25.68 -3.57
C GLY A 679 28.99 24.34 -2.82
N THR A 680 27.93 23.97 -2.10
CA THR A 680 27.81 22.64 -1.49
C THR A 680 27.58 21.60 -2.57
N VAL A 681 28.33 20.48 -2.52
CA VAL A 681 28.13 19.35 -3.42
C VAL A 681 26.87 18.59 -3.02
N LEU A 682 25.94 18.41 -3.96
CA LEU A 682 24.68 17.69 -3.75
C LEU A 682 24.72 16.27 -4.33
N ASN A 683 25.28 16.11 -5.53
CA ASN A 683 25.46 14.82 -6.20
C ASN A 683 26.86 14.76 -6.84
N ARG A 684 27.36 13.53 -7.04
CA ARG A 684 28.64 13.26 -7.71
C ARG A 684 28.49 12.13 -8.71
N PHE A 685 28.96 12.37 -9.92
CA PHE A 685 29.00 11.41 -11.03
C PHE A 685 30.43 11.25 -11.55
N SER A 686 30.65 10.24 -12.38
CA SER A 686 31.92 10.06 -13.11
C SER A 686 31.66 9.98 -14.60
N VAL A 687 32.49 10.68 -15.38
CA VAL A 687 32.57 10.53 -16.85
C VAL A 687 33.92 9.94 -17.19
N GLU A 688 33.94 8.99 -18.11
CA GLU A 688 35.13 8.23 -18.52
C GLU A 688 35.34 8.36 -20.03
N ILE A 689 36.61 8.33 -20.44
CA ILE A 689 37.03 8.17 -21.83
C ILE A 689 38.18 7.14 -21.88
N GLU A 690 38.24 6.36 -22.96
CA GLU A 690 39.31 5.38 -23.16
C GLU A 690 40.69 6.04 -23.12
N ASP A 691 41.66 5.34 -22.53
CA ASP A 691 43.05 5.76 -22.49
C ASP A 691 43.85 4.99 -23.54
N GLU A 692 44.11 5.63 -24.69
CA GLU A 692 44.79 4.99 -25.83
C GLU A 692 46.27 4.66 -25.56
N ASP A 693 46.89 5.27 -24.53
CA ASP A 693 48.27 4.97 -24.14
C ASP A 693 48.45 3.58 -23.51
N ALA A 694 47.36 2.82 -23.31
CA ALA A 694 47.38 1.44 -22.83
C ALA A 694 47.41 0.37 -23.94
N ALA A 695 47.38 0.75 -25.22
CA ALA A 695 47.55 -0.20 -26.33
C ALA A 695 49.04 -0.55 -26.52
N GLY A 696 49.48 -1.69 -25.98
CA GLY A 696 50.78 -2.27 -26.33
C GLY A 696 50.90 -2.52 -27.84
N PRO A 697 52.10 -2.41 -28.45
CA PRO A 697 52.24 -2.52 -29.90
C PRO A 697 52.01 -3.96 -30.33
N GLY A 698 50.98 -4.22 -31.13
CA GLY A 698 50.79 -5.55 -31.70
C GLY A 698 49.47 -5.79 -32.43
N ALA A 699 49.35 -5.23 -33.63
CA ALA A 699 48.91 -5.94 -34.86
C ALA A 699 48.60 -4.90 -35.94
N GLU A 700 49.62 -4.55 -36.73
CA GLU A 700 49.38 -3.99 -38.06
C GLU A 700 48.59 -5.03 -38.86
N ALA A 701 47.37 -4.67 -39.26
CA ALA A 701 46.63 -5.40 -40.28
C ALA A 701 47.36 -5.19 -41.61
N GLY A 702 48.11 -6.21 -42.03
CA GLY A 702 48.66 -6.28 -43.37
C GLY A 702 47.55 -6.55 -44.37
N ASP A 703 47.38 -5.63 -45.31
CA ASP A 703 46.60 -5.83 -46.54
C ASP A 703 47.13 -7.05 -47.32
N GLY A 704 46.23 -7.98 -47.64
CA GLY A 704 46.52 -9.14 -48.47
C GLY A 704 45.24 -9.72 -49.06
N ALA A 705 44.84 -9.22 -50.23
CA ALA A 705 43.82 -9.83 -51.07
C ALA A 705 44.37 -11.11 -51.76
N GLY A 706 43.53 -12.15 -51.87
CA GLY A 706 43.76 -13.24 -52.83
C GLY A 706 43.23 -14.62 -52.43
N ASP A 707 42.01 -14.93 -52.90
CA ASP A 707 41.51 -16.20 -53.45
C ASP A 707 41.82 -17.56 -52.80
N GLY A 708 40.74 -18.26 -52.42
CA GLY A 708 40.34 -19.49 -53.12
C GLY A 708 40.79 -20.86 -52.60
N ALA A 709 39.79 -21.64 -52.16
CA ALA A 709 39.66 -23.11 -52.25
C ALA A 709 40.34 -24.01 -51.18
N ASP A 710 39.47 -24.61 -50.35
CA ASP A 710 39.55 -25.98 -49.79
C ASP A 710 39.48 -27.02 -50.96
N PRO A 711 39.88 -28.32 -50.88
CA PRO A 711 40.04 -29.16 -49.69
C PRO A 711 41.17 -30.22 -49.67
N GLY A 712 41.34 -30.89 -48.52
CA GLY A 712 41.67 -32.33 -48.50
C GLY A 712 42.86 -32.79 -47.65
N ASP A 713 42.53 -33.48 -46.55
CA ASP A 713 43.00 -34.82 -46.14
C ASP A 713 44.48 -35.21 -46.40
N LYS A 714 45.25 -35.48 -45.32
CA LYS A 714 45.66 -36.85 -44.93
C LYS A 714 46.72 -36.92 -43.82
N THR A 715 46.29 -37.57 -42.73
CA THR A 715 46.98 -38.65 -42.00
C THR A 715 48.37 -38.42 -41.38
N ALA A 716 48.43 -38.60 -40.06
CA ALA A 716 49.53 -39.31 -39.41
C ALA A 716 48.97 -40.47 -38.56
N LYS A 717 49.31 -41.70 -38.96
CA LYS A 717 49.36 -42.92 -38.11
C LYS A 717 50.22 -42.63 -36.88
N GLY A 718 50.01 -43.19 -35.69
CA GLY A 718 49.26 -44.37 -35.26
C GLY A 718 50.11 -45.21 -34.29
N THR A 719 49.43 -45.98 -33.44
CA THR A 719 49.90 -47.11 -32.58
C THR A 719 50.60 -46.73 -31.26
N ASP A 720 50.39 -47.39 -30.12
CA ASP A 720 49.46 -48.45 -29.68
C ASP A 720 49.62 -48.65 -28.15
N GLY A 721 48.61 -49.24 -27.51
CA GLY A 721 48.77 -50.14 -26.34
C GLY A 721 48.29 -49.60 -24.98
N THR A 722 47.02 -49.80 -24.58
CA THR A 722 46.43 -50.94 -23.81
C THR A 722 46.95 -51.15 -22.37
N ALA A 723 46.08 -50.94 -21.37
CA ALA A 723 45.34 -52.00 -20.65
C ALA A 723 44.90 -51.56 -19.22
N ASP A 724 43.59 -51.72 -18.96
CA ASP A 724 42.90 -52.25 -17.76
C ASP A 724 43.36 -51.90 -16.32
N GLY A 725 42.50 -51.66 -15.33
CA GLY A 725 41.04 -51.79 -15.24
C GLY A 725 40.55 -51.71 -13.78
N ALA A 726 39.24 -51.93 -13.62
CA ALA A 726 38.41 -52.07 -12.40
C ALA A 726 37.97 -50.77 -11.71
N GLY A 727 36.69 -50.54 -11.40
CA GLY A 727 35.43 -51.29 -11.56
C GLY A 727 34.29 -50.33 -11.12
N GLY A 728 33.15 -50.27 -11.80
CA GLY A 728 32.02 -51.19 -11.59
C GLY A 728 30.99 -50.53 -10.65
N THR A 729 29.93 -49.89 -11.18
CA THR A 729 28.55 -50.43 -11.38
C THR A 729 27.71 -50.36 -10.10
N ALA A 730 26.39 -50.10 -10.09
CA ALA A 730 25.35 -50.06 -11.11
C ALA A 730 24.09 -49.46 -10.42
N ASP A 731 23.32 -48.60 -11.09
CA ASP A 731 22.04 -48.88 -11.80
C ASP A 731 20.84 -49.08 -10.87
N GLY A 732 19.61 -48.67 -11.21
CA GLY A 732 19.03 -48.18 -12.46
C GLY A 732 17.79 -47.32 -12.15
N ALA A 733 17.35 -46.40 -13.03
CA ALA A 733 16.69 -46.64 -14.34
C ALA A 733 15.28 -47.24 -14.14
N ASP A 734 14.19 -46.79 -14.78
CA ASP A 734 13.92 -46.30 -16.14
C ASP A 734 12.76 -45.28 -16.07
N GLY A 735 12.51 -44.35 -17.00
CA GLY A 735 12.51 -44.36 -18.48
C GLY A 735 11.17 -43.69 -18.89
N THR A 736 10.96 -42.97 -19.99
CA THR A 736 11.62 -42.87 -21.30
C THR A 736 11.04 -41.64 -22.04
N ALA A 737 11.85 -41.08 -22.92
CA ALA A 737 11.55 -39.97 -23.84
C ALA A 737 10.72 -40.38 -25.07
N ALA A 738 10.12 -39.41 -25.77
CA ALA A 738 10.28 -39.21 -27.22
C ALA A 738 9.61 -37.91 -27.72
N SER A 739 10.17 -37.40 -28.81
CA SER A 739 10.08 -36.08 -29.46
C SER A 739 8.96 -35.90 -30.53
N THR A 740 8.58 -34.62 -30.73
CA THR A 740 7.94 -33.84 -31.84
C THR A 740 7.68 -34.48 -33.23
N PRO A 741 6.73 -34.01 -34.10
CA PRO A 741 6.55 -32.58 -34.53
C PRO A 741 5.14 -32.05 -35.00
N GLN A 742 5.09 -30.70 -35.15
CA GLN A 742 4.22 -29.77 -35.93
C GLN A 742 2.87 -30.18 -36.58
N GLY A 743 1.85 -29.31 -36.43
CA GLY A 743 0.81 -29.06 -37.46
C GLY A 743 -0.50 -28.35 -37.03
N GLY A 744 -0.63 -27.05 -37.28
CA GLY A 744 -1.77 -26.42 -38.00
C GLY A 744 -3.16 -26.15 -37.36
N ARG A 745 -3.48 -24.84 -37.27
CA ARG A 745 -4.75 -24.12 -37.56
C ARG A 745 -5.97 -24.12 -36.60
N ALA A 746 -6.40 -22.87 -36.29
CA ALA A 746 -7.77 -22.30 -36.25
C ALA A 746 -8.77 -22.86 -35.21
N ALA A 747 -9.70 -22.15 -34.57
CA ALA A 747 -10.22 -20.78 -34.47
C ALA A 747 -10.86 -20.72 -33.04
N ASP A 748 -11.28 -19.63 -32.39
CA ASP A 748 -12.32 -18.67 -32.73
C ASP A 748 -12.40 -17.64 -31.57
N GLU A 749 -12.62 -16.37 -31.90
CA GLU A 749 -13.19 -15.37 -30.98
C GLU A 749 -14.69 -15.64 -30.75
N PRO A 750 -15.35 -14.86 -29.87
CA PRO A 750 -16.09 -13.75 -30.46
C PRO A 750 -15.93 -12.41 -29.71
N SER A 751 -15.60 -11.40 -30.51
CA SER A 751 -15.85 -9.99 -30.27
C SER A 751 -17.31 -9.62 -30.59
N VAL A 752 -17.91 -8.77 -29.75
CA VAL A 752 -18.97 -7.79 -30.10
C VAL A 752 -18.70 -6.57 -29.20
N GLY A 753 -18.54 -5.32 -29.65
CA GLY A 753 -18.67 -4.71 -30.96
C GLY A 753 -19.30 -3.32 -30.84
N GLY A 754 -18.62 -2.28 -31.35
CA GLY A 754 -19.18 -0.96 -31.70
C GLY A 754 -18.53 0.22 -30.94
N GLY A 755 -17.67 1.07 -31.48
CA GLY A 755 -17.32 1.38 -32.87
C GLY A 755 -18.01 2.65 -33.35
N THR A 756 -17.26 3.75 -33.51
CA THR A 756 -17.33 4.69 -34.65
C THR A 756 -16.05 5.53 -34.71
N GLU A 757 -15.42 5.46 -35.88
CA GLU A 757 -14.16 6.08 -36.29
C GLU A 757 -14.44 7.31 -37.22
N PRO A 758 -13.47 7.97 -37.89
CA PRO A 758 -13.30 9.41 -37.83
C PRO A 758 -13.52 10.13 -39.17
N SER A 759 -13.36 11.45 -39.19
CA SER A 759 -13.14 12.20 -40.44
C SER A 759 -12.26 13.41 -40.19
N ALA A 760 -11.06 13.39 -40.76
CA ALA A 760 -10.14 14.50 -40.85
C ALA A 760 -10.48 15.39 -42.06
N ARG A 761 -10.47 16.72 -41.87
CA ARG A 761 -10.09 17.68 -42.92
C ARG A 761 -9.37 18.88 -42.32
N SER A 762 -8.24 19.20 -42.94
CA SER A 762 -7.36 20.34 -42.69
C SER A 762 -7.87 21.60 -43.41
N SER A 763 -7.75 22.77 -42.77
CA SER A 763 -7.40 24.04 -43.44
C SER A 763 -6.88 25.08 -42.44
N ALA A 764 -5.90 25.87 -42.87
CA ALA A 764 -5.07 26.78 -42.09
C ALA A 764 -5.59 28.24 -42.02
N GLN A 765 -5.32 28.90 -40.86
CA GLN A 765 -4.95 30.33 -40.59
C GLN A 765 -5.85 31.53 -41.06
N PRO A 766 -5.66 32.78 -40.54
CA PRO A 766 -5.38 33.28 -39.17
C PRO A 766 -6.16 34.60 -38.78
N ALA A 767 -5.80 35.20 -37.63
CA ALA A 767 -6.02 36.59 -37.12
C ALA A 767 -7.18 36.81 -36.10
N ALA A 768 -7.17 37.73 -35.12
CA ALA A 768 -6.17 38.56 -34.40
C ALA A 768 -6.91 39.38 -33.30
N ASN A 769 -6.15 39.90 -32.32
CA ASN A 769 -6.41 41.02 -31.39
C ASN A 769 -7.30 40.84 -30.14
N ALA A 770 -6.72 40.98 -28.94
CA ALA A 770 -6.53 42.28 -28.28
C ALA A 770 -5.64 42.19 -27.01
N THR A 771 -4.90 43.27 -26.78
CA THR A 771 -3.79 43.54 -25.85
C THR A 771 -4.22 44.09 -24.46
N PRO A 772 -3.28 44.27 -23.50
CA PRO A 772 -3.52 44.29 -22.05
C PRO A 772 -3.55 45.69 -21.41
N VAL A 773 -3.89 45.77 -20.12
CA VAL A 773 -3.74 46.98 -19.30
C VAL A 773 -2.98 46.66 -18.01
N ALA A 774 -1.97 47.48 -17.73
CA ALA A 774 -1.18 47.50 -16.51
C ALA A 774 -1.27 48.87 -15.81
N SER A 775 -0.91 48.85 -14.52
CA SER A 775 -0.37 49.94 -13.67
C SER A 775 -1.33 50.80 -12.82
N GLY A 776 -0.94 50.99 -11.55
CA GLY A 776 -1.28 52.18 -10.75
C GLY A 776 -1.41 52.01 -9.21
N ALA A 777 -0.31 52.10 -8.47
CA ALA A 777 -0.27 52.70 -7.10
C ALA A 777 -0.18 54.26 -7.25
N PRO A 778 -0.17 55.16 -6.21
CA PRO A 778 0.16 55.02 -4.76
C PRO A 778 -0.58 56.00 -3.76
N GLY A 779 -0.17 56.02 -2.47
CA GLY A 779 -0.01 57.29 -1.70
C GLY A 779 -0.76 57.52 -0.35
N ARG A 780 0.02 57.72 0.74
CA ARG A 780 -0.32 58.11 2.15
C ARG A 780 -1.01 59.49 2.33
N ALA A 781 -1.75 59.69 3.44
CA ALA A 781 -1.50 60.75 4.46
C ALA A 781 -2.51 60.80 5.65
N ALA A 782 -1.94 60.96 6.87
CA ALA A 782 -2.31 61.84 8.01
C ALA A 782 -3.59 61.65 8.89
N GLU A 783 -3.33 61.60 10.22
CA GLU A 783 -4.20 61.84 11.40
C GLU A 783 -4.72 63.30 11.51
N PRO A 784 -5.72 63.59 12.39
CA PRO A 784 -5.43 64.23 13.69
C PRO A 784 -6.38 63.91 14.90
N ASP A 785 -5.82 64.16 16.11
CA ASP A 785 -6.39 64.69 17.39
C ASP A 785 -7.29 63.89 18.39
N ARG A 786 -6.65 63.58 19.55
CA ARG A 786 -6.97 63.61 21.03
C ARG A 786 -8.26 64.31 21.57
N PRO A 787 -8.61 64.29 22.91
CA PRO A 787 -8.04 63.63 24.13
C PRO A 787 -9.02 63.12 25.25
N ALA A 788 -8.43 62.52 26.31
CA ALA A 788 -8.67 62.72 27.78
C ALA A 788 -9.58 61.79 28.64
N LYS A 789 -8.94 61.28 29.74
CA LYS A 789 -9.41 61.07 31.15
C LYS A 789 -10.39 59.90 31.40
N THR A 790 -10.36 59.12 32.49
CA THR A 790 -9.78 59.21 33.86
C THR A 790 -10.02 57.89 34.62
N ALA A 791 -9.11 57.56 35.56
CA ALA A 791 -9.32 56.89 36.87
C ALA A 791 -9.91 55.45 36.87
N SER A 792 -9.64 54.52 37.79
CA SER A 792 -9.22 54.60 39.19
C SER A 792 -8.76 53.21 39.68
N ASP A 793 -7.78 53.22 40.59
CA ASP A 793 -7.71 52.41 41.82
C ASP A 793 -7.44 50.89 41.77
N SER A 794 -6.17 50.55 42.08
CA SER A 794 -5.78 49.47 43.03
C SER A 794 -6.24 49.85 44.47
N PRO A 795 -6.10 49.05 45.56
CA PRO A 795 -5.14 47.95 45.79
C PRO A 795 -5.61 46.85 46.80
N LEU A 796 -4.62 46.09 47.32
CA LEU A 796 -4.58 45.23 48.53
C LEU A 796 -4.82 43.74 48.30
N ALA A 797 -4.14 42.80 48.97
CA ALA A 797 -2.87 42.75 49.69
C ALA A 797 -2.62 41.28 50.07
N ARG A 798 -1.36 40.84 49.93
CA ARG A 798 -0.56 39.96 50.81
C ARG A 798 -1.25 38.85 51.63
N THR A 799 -0.69 37.65 51.54
CA THR A 799 0.08 36.92 52.59
C THR A 799 0.59 35.63 51.94
N GLY A 800 1.88 35.29 51.89
CA GLY A 800 2.82 34.91 52.97
C GLY A 800 3.10 33.40 52.81
N ALA A 801 4.26 32.79 53.06
CA ALA A 801 5.62 33.20 53.35
C ALA A 801 6.52 31.95 53.14
N SER A 802 7.79 32.17 52.80
CA SER A 802 8.86 31.16 52.78
C SER A 802 9.55 31.04 54.15
N LEU A 803 9.94 29.82 54.57
CA LEU A 803 10.98 29.50 55.58
C LEU A 803 11.56 28.12 55.18
N SER A 804 12.77 27.98 54.60
CA SER A 804 14.14 28.06 55.16
C SER A 804 14.67 26.77 55.83
N ALA A 805 15.54 26.06 55.09
CA ALA A 805 16.86 25.46 55.41
C ALA A 805 17.21 24.81 56.79
N GLY A 806 17.98 23.69 56.72
CA GLY A 806 18.90 23.16 57.77
C GLY A 806 18.89 21.62 57.91
N VAL A 807 19.61 20.80 57.14
CA VAL A 807 21.03 20.31 57.27
C VAL A 807 21.34 19.42 58.50
N LEU A 808 21.71 18.14 58.27
CA LEU A 808 22.92 17.36 58.73
C LEU A 808 22.67 15.82 58.63
N ALA A 809 23.36 15.06 57.76
CA ALA A 809 24.57 14.21 58.01
C ALA A 809 24.20 12.72 58.30
N LEU A 810 24.89 11.61 57.91
CA LEU A 810 26.17 11.29 57.26
C LEU A 810 26.24 9.76 56.91
N ALA A 811 27.18 9.36 56.03
CA ALA A 811 27.84 8.03 55.78
C ALA A 811 27.16 7.02 54.81
N LEU A 812 27.69 6.62 53.63
CA LEU A 812 28.98 6.08 53.10
C LEU A 812 29.22 4.55 53.27
N LEU A 813 29.72 3.93 52.18
CA LEU A 813 30.21 2.54 51.92
C LEU A 813 29.20 1.67 51.11
N VAL A 814 29.46 1.06 49.93
CA VAL A 814 30.68 0.59 49.24
C VAL A 814 30.48 0.53 47.70
N VAL A 815 31.55 0.85 46.96
CA VAL A 815 31.82 0.74 45.50
C VAL A 815 32.03 -0.74 45.09
N GLY A 816 31.40 -1.30 44.05
CA GLY A 816 31.86 -1.29 42.65
C GLY A 816 32.53 -2.62 42.22
N TYR A 817 32.79 -2.77 40.91
CA TYR A 817 33.50 -3.88 40.23
C TYR A 817 32.64 -5.15 39.98
N LEU A 818 32.40 -5.71 38.79
CA LEU A 818 33.03 -5.78 37.45
C LEU A 818 31.89 -6.09 36.46
N ILE A 819 31.89 -5.70 35.18
CA ILE A 819 32.54 -6.42 34.08
C ILE A 819 32.57 -5.48 32.87
N LEU A 820 33.74 -4.91 32.60
CA LEU A 820 34.23 -4.60 31.27
C LEU A 820 35.76 -4.65 31.34
N ARG A 821 36.34 -5.48 30.45
CA ARG A 821 37.76 -5.70 30.17
C ARG A 821 38.56 -6.59 31.13
N ARG A 822 38.68 -7.86 30.73
CA ARG A 822 40.00 -8.47 30.48
C ARG A 822 39.89 -9.64 29.50
N ARG A 823 40.26 -9.38 28.24
CA ARG A 823 40.85 -10.37 27.33
C ARG A 823 42.33 -10.03 27.18
N ARG A 824 43.16 -11.09 27.25
CA ARG A 824 44.62 -11.20 27.12
C ARG A 824 45.45 -10.89 28.37
N GLN A 825 45.78 -11.91 29.15
CA GLN A 825 46.97 -12.76 28.95
C GLN A 825 47.02 -13.87 30.01
N VAL A 826 47.63 -15.00 29.62
CA VAL A 826 47.96 -16.23 30.36
C VAL A 826 46.90 -17.33 30.31
N ASP A 827 47.28 -18.35 29.52
CA ASP A 827 46.84 -19.74 29.36
C ASP A 827 45.39 -20.06 28.96
#